data_AF-A0A970DQV6-F1
#
_entry.id   AF-A0A970DQV6-F1
#
_cell.length_a   1.000
_cell.length_b   1.000
_cell.length_c   1.000
_cell.angle_alpha   90.00
_cell.angle_beta   90.00
_cell.angle_gamma   90.00
#
_symmetry.space_group_name_H-M   'P 1'
#
loop_
_entity.id
_entity.type
_entity.pdbx_description
1 polymer ?
#
loop_
_entity_poly.entity_id
_entity_poly.type
_entity_poly.pdbx_seq_one_letter_code
_entity_poly.pdbx_strand_id
1 'polypeptide(L)'
;MKTIRKLVSAVMAFTFFFSATNVTAAEANVTNDVKVTTSTSNSEFRGAWISSVYNRDWISSASVGVQGQKNDYISKLEKLKAAGFNAVIFQIRSMGDALYPSEYATWSKYLTGTEGKDPGYDPLQFAIQEAHNRKLEFHAWFNPFRISADSNFNINDYISKLPANSPLKQHPEWIVKYSGSATYHWINLGIPEARQYVIDTIMEVVEKYDIDGVHIDDYFYPYPVYATNGSKVDFPDNDTYTKYKGTFTNKEDWRRNNVNLFVKQLSEKIRAKKPSVKIGISPFGIWKNSKTEGGAGTNGMSSYYDLYVDSKAFIDNQWIDYIVPQIYWSMSYSIADYDVLVNWWSQQVAGKNVHLYIGQAAYKINNGGGDAAWNNSQEIINQIKYNRNTSNVKGNVFYSASDILANRLGVYDALKNDLYKTPASTPEMPWKNTPMSTGVKISSFTADKTSPQKLNSLITFNGSVSGAKKPLYRYSVHNGSDWQVLQEYSSNPTFKWAPSGKGIYKIRLEVKDTGSTKQYDDVKEMTFVIKGLYTVTIDPGHGGSEIGALSLNKDYEKDFNLPIALTVRDILESRGIDVYMTRDSDVYVSLEDRVKFANNLKTDIFVSIHNNSYTSESVNGIETFYFNGSTKGKELAQKVQNSLIAKTKANNRGAKANDYYVLKNTNMTAILIECGFLTNKAELSKLKTKAYQDTLAYAIAYGILDYLNVNREDVNRDSVIDIKDLAAVSAKYNTKRGDSSWVDSSDVNNDNIVDVYDLSLISKQMK
;
A
#
# COMPACT_ATOMS: atom_id res chain seq x y z
N MET A 1 38.19 -44.05 -25.13
CA MET A 1 36.77 -43.94 -25.54
C MET A 1 35.97 -44.99 -24.77
N LYS A 2 34.85 -44.58 -24.13
CA LYS A 2 34.02 -45.30 -23.15
C LYS A 2 34.57 -45.45 -21.72
N THR A 3 34.53 -44.34 -20.96
CA THR A 3 34.18 -44.29 -19.53
C THR A 3 34.03 -42.82 -19.11
N ILE A 4 33.26 -42.54 -18.05
CA ILE A 4 32.87 -41.21 -17.51
C ILE A 4 31.56 -40.64 -18.09
N ARG A 5 30.44 -41.23 -17.68
CA ARG A 5 29.13 -40.56 -17.47
C ARG A 5 28.39 -41.32 -16.38
N LYS A 6 28.69 -41.01 -15.12
CA LYS A 6 27.88 -41.30 -13.93
C LYS A 6 28.42 -40.43 -12.80
N LEU A 7 27.82 -39.27 -12.58
CA LEU A 7 27.79 -38.66 -11.25
C LEU A 7 26.65 -37.62 -11.19
N VAL A 8 25.97 -37.64 -10.04
CA VAL A 8 24.82 -36.81 -9.62
C VAL A 8 23.42 -37.38 -9.93
N SER A 9 23.14 -38.53 -9.31
CA SER A 9 21.80 -38.94 -8.85
C SER A 9 21.99 -39.73 -7.56
N ALA A 10 21.59 -39.17 -6.41
CA ALA A 10 21.20 -39.79 -5.12
C ALA A 10 21.36 -38.70 -4.02
N VAL A 11 20.57 -38.59 -2.95
CA VAL A 11 19.97 -39.61 -2.07
C VAL A 11 18.77 -38.99 -1.33
N MET A 12 17.64 -39.70 -1.26
CA MET A 12 17.00 -40.06 0.02
C MET A 12 15.91 -41.11 -0.23
N ALA A 13 16.29 -42.37 -0.04
CA ALA A 13 15.39 -43.49 0.14
C ALA A 13 15.49 -43.90 1.61
N PHE A 14 14.38 -43.87 2.35
CA PHE A 14 14.28 -44.42 3.70
C PHE A 14 13.40 -45.67 3.65
N THR A 15 13.98 -46.80 4.05
CA THR A 15 13.36 -48.09 4.26
C THR A 15 12.57 -48.07 5.58
N PHE A 16 11.28 -48.42 5.55
CA PHE A 16 10.50 -48.72 6.76
C PHE A 16 9.90 -50.12 6.66
N PHE A 17 10.08 -50.89 7.74
CA PHE A 17 9.46 -52.20 7.98
C PHE A 17 7.95 -52.04 8.17
N PHE A 18 7.14 -52.83 7.47
CA PHE A 18 5.70 -52.98 7.71
C PHE A 18 5.40 -54.33 8.36
N SER A 19 4.65 -54.30 9.47
CA SER A 19 3.87 -55.43 9.96
C SER A 19 2.52 -55.44 9.24
N ALA A 20 2.16 -56.60 8.68
CA ALA A 20 0.94 -56.79 7.90
C ALA A 20 -0.28 -56.97 8.82
N THR A 21 -1.35 -56.20 8.57
CA THR A 21 -2.71 -56.63 8.89
C THR A 21 -3.61 -56.33 7.70
N ASN A 22 -4.29 -57.38 7.21
CA ASN A 22 -5.20 -57.35 6.07
C ASN A 22 -6.55 -56.75 6.50
N VAL A 23 -7.03 -55.71 5.82
CA VAL A 23 -8.45 -55.38 5.78
C VAL A 23 -8.85 -55.06 4.34
N THR A 24 -9.75 -55.88 3.81
CA THR A 24 -10.38 -55.78 2.49
C THR A 24 -11.32 -54.57 2.41
N ALA A 25 -11.14 -53.69 1.42
CA ALA A 25 -12.09 -52.62 1.12
C ALA A 25 -13.06 -53.07 0.00
N ALA A 26 -14.35 -52.90 0.25
CA ALA A 26 -15.43 -53.13 -0.71
C ALA A 26 -15.58 -51.93 -1.66
N GLU A 27 -15.72 -52.21 -2.95
CA GLU A 27 -15.96 -51.24 -4.02
C GLU A 27 -17.41 -50.72 -3.97
N ALA A 28 -17.58 -49.40 -4.07
CA ALA A 28 -18.87 -48.78 -4.36
C ALA A 28 -18.72 -47.83 -5.56
N ASN A 29 -19.15 -48.31 -6.73
CA ASN A 29 -19.32 -47.54 -7.95
C ASN A 29 -20.51 -46.59 -7.81
N VAL A 30 -20.31 -45.29 -8.03
CA VAL A 30 -21.40 -44.34 -8.31
C VAL A 30 -21.03 -43.55 -9.55
N THR A 31 -21.63 -43.95 -10.67
CA THR A 31 -21.65 -43.21 -11.93
C THR A 31 -22.70 -42.11 -11.83
N ASN A 32 -22.28 -40.85 -11.97
CA ASN A 32 -23.21 -39.74 -12.21
C ASN A 32 -22.79 -39.00 -13.49
N ASP A 33 -23.56 -39.25 -14.55
CA ASP A 33 -23.54 -38.51 -15.81
C ASP A 33 -23.89 -37.04 -15.56
N VAL A 34 -22.94 -36.14 -15.77
CA VAL A 34 -23.19 -34.69 -15.81
C VAL A 34 -23.08 -34.21 -17.26
N LYS A 35 -24.18 -33.64 -17.74
CA LYS A 35 -24.33 -33.01 -19.06
C LYS A 35 -23.22 -31.98 -19.31
N VAL A 36 -22.41 -32.25 -20.34
CA VAL A 36 -21.39 -31.34 -20.88
C VAL A 36 -22.09 -30.14 -21.52
N THR A 37 -21.89 -28.95 -20.94
CA THR A 37 -22.09 -27.67 -21.64
C THR A 37 -20.73 -27.22 -22.17
N THR A 38 -20.48 -27.45 -23.45
CA THR A 38 -19.26 -27.02 -24.15
C THR A 38 -19.25 -25.50 -24.34
N SER A 39 -18.68 -24.76 -23.38
CA SER A 39 -18.30 -23.37 -23.66
C SER A 39 -17.06 -23.37 -24.55
N THR A 40 -17.24 -22.88 -25.77
CA THR A 40 -16.25 -22.75 -26.85
C THR A 40 -15.23 -21.65 -26.57
N SER A 41 -14.34 -21.82 -25.59
CA SER A 41 -13.12 -21.00 -25.50
C SER A 41 -11.90 -21.81 -25.93
N ASN A 42 -11.36 -21.52 -27.12
CA ASN A 42 -10.09 -22.06 -27.62
C ASN A 42 -8.86 -21.45 -26.91
N SER A 43 -8.95 -21.17 -25.60
CA SER A 43 -7.88 -20.52 -24.82
C SER A 43 -7.33 -21.47 -23.75
N GLU A 44 -6.02 -21.74 -23.77
CA GLU A 44 -5.33 -22.60 -22.80
C GLU A 44 -3.87 -22.19 -22.76
N PHE A 45 -3.29 -21.97 -21.58
CA PHE A 45 -1.85 -21.70 -21.47
C PHE A 45 -1.08 -23.02 -21.62
N ARG A 46 -0.18 -23.08 -22.61
CA ARG A 46 0.60 -24.28 -22.95
C ARG A 46 2.06 -23.90 -22.96
N GLY A 47 2.65 -23.91 -21.77
CA GLY A 47 4.01 -23.45 -21.51
C GLY A 47 5.04 -24.57 -21.39
N ALA A 48 6.30 -24.28 -21.68
CA ALA A 48 7.42 -25.15 -21.35
C ALA A 48 8.55 -24.35 -20.69
N TRP A 49 9.11 -24.85 -19.60
CA TRP A 49 10.33 -24.29 -19.03
C TRP A 49 11.54 -24.72 -19.86
N ILE A 50 12.38 -23.76 -20.23
CA ILE A 50 13.68 -23.96 -20.85
C ILE A 50 14.72 -23.51 -19.82
N SER A 51 15.33 -24.46 -19.11
CA SER A 51 16.33 -24.19 -18.09
C SER A 51 17.74 -24.08 -18.67
N SER A 52 18.45 -23.01 -18.30
CA SER A 52 19.84 -22.75 -18.68
C SER A 52 20.84 -23.28 -17.66
N VAL A 53 20.42 -23.43 -16.39
CA VAL A 53 21.29 -23.94 -15.32
C VAL A 53 21.81 -25.34 -15.67
N TYR A 54 23.12 -25.54 -15.49
CA TYR A 54 23.83 -26.76 -15.87
C TYR A 54 23.65 -27.17 -17.33
N ASN A 55 23.31 -26.23 -18.22
CA ASN A 55 23.06 -26.50 -19.63
C ASN A 55 21.96 -27.57 -19.83
N ARG A 56 20.95 -27.59 -18.94
CA ARG A 56 19.91 -28.63 -18.91
C ARG A 56 19.12 -28.71 -20.21
N ASP A 57 18.50 -27.61 -20.61
CA ASP A 57 17.61 -27.58 -21.76
C ASP A 57 18.21 -26.87 -22.96
N TRP A 58 18.96 -25.80 -22.74
CA TRP A 58 19.49 -25.00 -23.83
C TRP A 58 21.00 -24.98 -23.82
N ILE A 59 21.59 -25.22 -24.99
CA ILE A 59 23.02 -25.39 -25.24
C ILE A 59 23.53 -26.69 -24.64
N SER A 60 23.81 -27.71 -25.45
CA SER A 60 24.32 -29.01 -24.95
C SER A 60 25.71 -28.91 -24.28
N SER A 61 26.50 -27.91 -24.66
CA SER A 61 27.73 -27.51 -23.99
C SER A 61 28.21 -26.15 -24.48
N ALA A 62 29.01 -25.43 -23.68
CA ALA A 62 29.55 -24.12 -24.02
C ALA A 62 30.42 -24.07 -25.30
N SER A 63 30.83 -25.22 -25.85
CA SER A 63 31.68 -25.31 -27.04
C SER A 63 30.93 -25.22 -28.37
N VAL A 64 29.59 -25.19 -28.38
CA VAL A 64 28.80 -25.16 -29.63
C VAL A 64 28.89 -23.83 -30.40
N GLY A 65 29.43 -22.77 -29.77
CA GLY A 65 29.54 -21.43 -30.34
C GLY A 65 28.19 -20.74 -30.61
N VAL A 66 28.21 -19.44 -30.89
CA VAL A 66 26.98 -18.61 -31.02
C VAL A 66 25.96 -19.21 -31.99
N GLN A 67 26.39 -19.67 -33.17
CA GLN A 67 25.47 -20.25 -34.15
C GLN A 67 24.82 -21.56 -33.66
N GLY A 68 25.57 -22.40 -32.95
CA GLY A 68 25.04 -23.63 -32.35
C GLY A 68 24.00 -23.33 -31.26
N GLN A 69 24.25 -22.30 -30.44
CA GLN A 69 23.30 -21.84 -29.41
C GLN A 69 21.98 -21.35 -30.05
N LYS A 70 22.08 -20.55 -31.12
CA LYS A 70 20.92 -20.04 -31.87
C LYS A 70 20.12 -21.17 -32.52
N ASN A 71 20.80 -22.10 -33.21
CA ASN A 71 20.15 -23.24 -33.88
C ASN A 71 19.45 -24.17 -32.89
N ASP A 72 20.07 -24.43 -31.74
CA ASP A 72 19.48 -25.27 -30.69
C ASP A 72 18.19 -24.63 -30.13
N TYR A 73 18.21 -23.32 -29.88
CA TYR A 73 17.01 -22.60 -29.41
C TYR A 73 15.88 -22.68 -30.44
N ILE A 74 16.17 -22.31 -31.69
CA ILE A 74 15.21 -22.33 -32.79
C ILE A 74 14.61 -23.73 -32.96
N SER A 75 15.44 -24.78 -32.97
CA SER A 75 14.95 -26.15 -33.12
C SER A 75 13.98 -26.55 -32.01
N LYS A 76 14.18 -26.08 -30.77
CA LYS A 76 13.26 -26.33 -29.67
C LYS A 76 11.95 -25.58 -29.84
N LEU A 77 12.00 -24.29 -30.20
CA LEU A 77 10.81 -23.50 -30.46
C LEU A 77 9.95 -24.11 -31.57
N GLU A 78 10.56 -24.56 -32.67
CA GLU A 78 9.84 -25.21 -33.77
C GLU A 78 9.12 -26.48 -33.29
N LYS A 79 9.77 -27.32 -32.49
CA LYS A 79 9.16 -28.56 -31.99
C LYS A 79 8.05 -28.26 -30.99
N LEU A 80 8.26 -27.32 -30.06
CA LEU A 80 7.23 -26.90 -29.10
C LEU A 80 6.03 -26.31 -29.85
N LYS A 81 6.25 -25.43 -30.83
CA LYS A 81 5.18 -24.86 -31.64
C LYS A 81 4.43 -25.93 -32.43
N ALA A 82 5.15 -26.88 -33.02
CA ALA A 82 4.56 -28.00 -33.75
C ALA A 82 3.71 -28.92 -32.87
N ALA A 83 3.97 -28.97 -31.57
CA ALA A 83 3.15 -29.69 -30.57
C ALA A 83 2.07 -28.82 -29.92
N GLY A 84 1.79 -27.62 -30.47
CA GLY A 84 0.67 -26.77 -30.05
C GLY A 84 0.93 -25.93 -28.80
N PHE A 85 2.19 -25.82 -28.34
CA PHE A 85 2.58 -24.88 -27.29
C PHE A 85 2.44 -23.43 -27.76
N ASN A 86 2.15 -22.53 -26.81
CA ASN A 86 1.94 -21.10 -27.08
C ASN A 86 2.76 -20.17 -26.17
N ALA A 87 3.54 -20.70 -25.24
CA ALA A 87 4.45 -19.91 -24.41
C ALA A 87 5.74 -20.67 -24.09
N VAL A 88 6.83 -19.93 -23.88
CA VAL A 88 8.09 -20.43 -23.35
C VAL A 88 8.50 -19.64 -22.12
N ILE A 89 8.99 -20.36 -21.11
CA ILE A 89 9.49 -19.76 -19.88
C ILE A 89 11.00 -20.02 -19.83
N PHE A 90 11.80 -19.03 -20.21
CA PHE A 90 13.22 -19.21 -20.48
C PHE A 90 14.08 -18.65 -19.34
N GLN A 91 14.94 -19.49 -18.76
CA GLN A 91 15.79 -19.10 -17.62
C GLN A 91 16.92 -18.17 -18.05
N ILE A 92 16.76 -16.89 -17.78
CA ILE A 92 17.70 -15.85 -18.20
C ILE A 92 18.61 -15.38 -17.05
N ARG A 93 18.29 -15.80 -15.82
CA ARG A 93 19.12 -15.67 -14.62
C ARG A 93 19.02 -16.96 -13.82
N SER A 94 20.15 -17.64 -13.61
CA SER A 94 20.19 -18.98 -13.01
C SER A 94 20.90 -19.03 -11.65
N MET A 95 22.05 -18.36 -11.52
CA MET A 95 22.93 -18.40 -10.37
C MET A 95 23.70 -17.07 -10.25
N GLY A 96 23.02 -16.00 -9.86
CA GLY A 96 23.65 -14.70 -9.69
C GLY A 96 24.15 -14.06 -10.99
N ASP A 97 23.73 -14.60 -12.13
CA ASP A 97 24.25 -14.32 -13.46
C ASP A 97 23.18 -13.79 -14.41
N ALA A 98 23.55 -13.50 -15.65
CA ALA A 98 22.69 -13.01 -16.71
C ALA A 98 23.01 -13.69 -18.06
N LEU A 99 21.97 -14.08 -18.80
CA LEU A 99 22.02 -14.47 -20.20
C LEU A 99 21.77 -13.27 -21.13
N TYR A 100 22.14 -12.07 -20.67
CA TYR A 100 21.96 -10.79 -21.35
C TYR A 100 23.02 -9.80 -20.85
N PRO A 101 23.34 -8.72 -21.61
CA PRO A 101 24.20 -7.66 -21.13
C PRO A 101 23.55 -6.96 -19.95
N SER A 102 24.15 -7.08 -18.76
CA SER A 102 23.62 -6.52 -17.50
C SER A 102 24.60 -5.54 -16.87
N GLU A 103 24.05 -4.47 -16.28
CA GLU A 103 24.79 -3.54 -15.42
C GLU A 103 24.88 -4.04 -13.97
N TYR A 104 24.10 -5.06 -13.61
CA TYR A 104 24.01 -5.59 -12.24
C TYR A 104 24.71 -6.93 -12.08
N ALA A 105 24.58 -7.83 -13.06
CA ALA A 105 25.02 -9.22 -12.96
C ALA A 105 26.15 -9.56 -13.95
N THR A 106 26.89 -10.62 -13.63
CA THR A 106 27.92 -11.20 -14.49
C THR A 106 27.31 -12.02 -15.63
N TRP A 107 28.00 -12.10 -16.77
CA TRP A 107 27.64 -13.04 -17.84
C TRP A 107 27.68 -14.48 -17.34
N SER A 108 26.59 -15.23 -17.61
CA SER A 108 26.48 -16.61 -17.20
C SER A 108 27.57 -17.50 -17.77
N LYS A 109 28.24 -18.28 -16.90
CA LYS A 109 29.15 -19.35 -17.33
C LYS A 109 28.48 -20.39 -18.22
N TYR A 110 27.16 -20.54 -18.21
CA TYR A 110 26.47 -21.54 -19.04
C TYR A 110 26.47 -21.18 -20.54
N LEU A 111 26.81 -19.93 -20.89
CA LEU A 111 26.99 -19.50 -22.27
C LEU A 111 28.35 -19.87 -22.84
N THR A 112 29.43 -19.72 -22.05
CA THR A 112 30.82 -19.74 -22.56
C THR A 112 31.74 -20.71 -21.82
N GLY A 113 31.25 -21.33 -20.74
CA GLY A 113 32.03 -22.15 -19.81
C GLY A 113 32.83 -21.32 -18.81
N THR A 114 32.80 -19.99 -18.89
CA THR A 114 33.56 -19.09 -18.02
C THR A 114 32.66 -17.98 -17.50
N GLU A 115 32.56 -17.85 -16.19
CA GLU A 115 31.81 -16.78 -15.53
C GLU A 115 32.34 -15.40 -15.95
N GLY A 116 31.44 -14.48 -16.29
CA GLY A 116 31.78 -13.10 -16.66
C GLY A 116 32.26 -12.92 -18.11
N LYS A 117 32.42 -14.01 -18.87
CA LYS A 117 32.88 -13.92 -20.26
C LYS A 117 31.72 -13.61 -21.20
N ASP A 118 31.82 -12.48 -21.89
CA ASP A 118 30.90 -12.05 -22.95
C ASP A 118 30.82 -13.10 -24.08
N PRO A 119 29.60 -13.58 -24.44
CA PRO A 119 29.41 -14.55 -25.52
C PRO A 119 29.54 -13.95 -26.94
N GLY A 120 29.66 -12.63 -27.08
CA GLY A 120 29.79 -11.92 -28.35
C GLY A 120 28.46 -11.58 -29.05
N TYR A 121 27.33 -11.73 -28.34
CA TYR A 121 25.99 -11.35 -28.79
C TYR A 121 25.06 -11.19 -27.59
N ASP A 122 23.86 -10.65 -27.80
CA ASP A 122 22.78 -10.62 -26.79
C ASP A 122 21.86 -11.84 -26.95
N PRO A 123 21.95 -12.86 -26.06
CA PRO A 123 21.13 -14.06 -26.16
C PRO A 123 19.66 -13.82 -25.84
N LEU A 124 19.35 -12.88 -24.95
CA LEU A 124 17.98 -12.59 -24.53
C LEU A 124 17.21 -11.88 -25.65
N GLN A 125 17.80 -10.86 -26.26
CA GLN A 125 17.18 -10.18 -27.39
C GLN A 125 16.89 -11.14 -28.55
N PHE A 126 17.83 -12.04 -28.84
CA PHE A 126 17.65 -13.10 -29.83
C PHE A 126 16.51 -14.06 -29.44
N ALA A 127 16.50 -14.54 -28.20
CA ALA A 127 15.51 -15.52 -27.74
C ALA A 127 14.08 -14.97 -27.78
N ILE A 128 13.89 -13.71 -27.38
CA ILE A 128 12.60 -13.02 -27.46
C ILE A 128 12.11 -12.94 -28.91
N GLN A 129 12.97 -12.44 -29.82
CA GLN A 129 12.60 -12.27 -31.22
C GLN A 129 12.20 -13.60 -31.87
N GLU A 130 12.95 -14.68 -31.60
CA GLU A 130 12.66 -15.99 -32.18
C GLU A 130 11.38 -16.64 -31.60
N ALA A 131 11.05 -16.37 -30.34
CA ALA A 131 9.78 -16.79 -29.75
C ALA A 131 8.60 -16.03 -30.38
N HIS A 132 8.70 -14.71 -30.49
CA HIS A 132 7.67 -13.85 -31.09
C HIS A 132 7.44 -14.13 -32.56
N ASN A 133 8.50 -14.37 -33.35
CA ASN A 133 8.42 -14.78 -34.75
C ASN A 133 7.57 -16.05 -34.93
N ARG A 134 7.50 -16.90 -33.91
CA ARG A 134 6.71 -18.15 -33.87
C ARG A 134 5.39 -18.02 -33.14
N LYS A 135 5.01 -16.79 -32.76
CA LYS A 135 3.80 -16.50 -31.98
C LYS A 135 3.77 -17.34 -30.70
N LEU A 136 4.88 -17.33 -29.98
CA LEU A 136 5.00 -17.87 -28.63
C LEU A 136 5.19 -16.68 -27.68
N GLU A 137 4.43 -16.63 -26.59
CA GLU A 137 4.74 -15.69 -25.50
C GLU A 137 6.09 -16.05 -24.88
N PHE A 138 6.91 -15.05 -24.59
CA PHE A 138 8.20 -15.17 -23.94
C PHE A 138 8.14 -14.67 -22.49
N HIS A 139 8.33 -15.59 -21.55
CA HIS A 139 8.42 -15.26 -20.13
C HIS A 139 9.87 -15.39 -19.66
N ALA A 140 10.47 -14.27 -19.24
CA ALA A 140 11.81 -14.23 -18.67
C ALA A 140 11.82 -14.85 -17.27
N TRP A 141 12.50 -15.98 -17.11
CA TRP A 141 12.61 -16.68 -15.83
C TRP A 141 13.87 -16.31 -15.06
N PHE A 142 13.66 -15.89 -13.82
CA PHE A 142 14.70 -15.54 -12.86
C PHE A 142 14.71 -16.53 -11.69
N ASN A 143 15.89 -17.03 -11.36
CA ASN A 143 16.19 -17.37 -9.98
C ASN A 143 16.67 -16.09 -9.25
N PRO A 144 15.91 -15.57 -8.27
CA PRO A 144 16.16 -14.22 -7.76
C PRO A 144 17.43 -14.12 -6.91
N PHE A 145 17.60 -15.04 -5.94
CA PHE A 145 18.55 -14.88 -4.84
C PHE A 145 19.73 -15.85 -4.86
N ARG A 146 19.66 -16.95 -5.63
CA ARG A 146 20.78 -17.91 -5.70
C ARG A 146 22.00 -17.27 -6.35
N ILE A 147 23.17 -17.46 -5.73
CA ILE A 147 24.48 -17.15 -6.33
C ILE A 147 25.21 -18.44 -6.73
N SER A 148 25.19 -19.47 -5.88
CA SER A 148 25.87 -20.73 -6.19
C SER A 148 25.32 -21.89 -5.35
N ALA A 149 25.46 -23.11 -5.86
CA ALA A 149 25.26 -24.37 -5.13
C ALA A 149 26.54 -25.22 -5.08
N ASP A 150 27.69 -24.64 -5.40
CA ASP A 150 29.00 -25.30 -5.38
C ASP A 150 29.69 -25.09 -4.02
N SER A 151 30.13 -26.17 -3.39
CA SER A 151 30.87 -26.13 -2.13
C SER A 151 32.24 -25.44 -2.27
N ASN A 152 32.81 -25.43 -3.48
CA ASN A 152 34.10 -24.82 -3.81
C ASN A 152 33.96 -23.42 -4.42
N PHE A 153 32.76 -22.82 -4.36
CA PHE A 153 32.53 -21.48 -4.87
C PHE A 153 33.44 -20.45 -4.19
N ASN A 154 34.15 -19.67 -5.01
CA ASN A 154 34.99 -18.58 -4.55
C ASN A 154 34.23 -17.25 -4.71
N ILE A 155 33.75 -16.70 -3.60
CA ILE A 155 33.02 -15.43 -3.58
C ILE A 155 33.85 -14.26 -4.13
N ASN A 156 35.14 -14.19 -3.83
CA ASN A 156 36.00 -13.08 -4.27
C ASN A 156 36.19 -13.11 -5.79
N ASP A 157 36.35 -14.30 -6.37
CA ASP A 157 36.42 -14.47 -7.82
C ASP A 157 35.11 -14.03 -8.51
N TYR A 158 33.95 -14.44 -7.98
CA TYR A 158 32.65 -13.99 -8.47
C TYR A 158 32.47 -12.46 -8.38
N ILE A 159 32.76 -11.87 -7.21
CA ILE A 159 32.67 -10.43 -6.98
C ILE A 159 33.60 -9.66 -7.93
N SER A 160 34.80 -10.18 -8.20
CA SER A 160 35.74 -9.53 -9.12
C SER A 160 35.19 -9.38 -10.54
N LYS A 161 34.34 -10.34 -10.98
CA LYS A 161 33.72 -10.43 -12.30
C LYS A 161 32.41 -9.66 -12.44
N LEU A 162 31.84 -9.16 -11.34
CA LEU A 162 30.67 -8.29 -11.41
C LEU A 162 30.99 -6.98 -12.15
N PRO A 163 30.01 -6.39 -12.86
CA PRO A 163 30.14 -5.04 -13.42
C PRO A 163 30.60 -4.03 -12.38
N ALA A 164 31.40 -3.03 -12.79
CA ALA A 164 32.04 -2.08 -11.88
C ALA A 164 31.04 -1.34 -10.98
N ASN A 165 29.86 -1.01 -11.51
CA ASN A 165 28.81 -0.27 -10.81
C ASN A 165 27.76 -1.17 -10.14
N SER A 166 27.95 -2.50 -10.14
CA SER A 166 27.00 -3.41 -9.51
C SER A 166 26.96 -3.17 -7.99
N PRO A 167 25.80 -2.90 -7.39
CA PRO A 167 25.68 -2.76 -5.93
C PRO A 167 26.18 -3.98 -5.16
N LEU A 168 25.99 -5.19 -5.71
CA LEU A 168 26.47 -6.42 -5.08
C LEU A 168 28.01 -6.50 -5.03
N LYS A 169 28.72 -5.80 -5.91
CA LYS A 169 30.19 -5.69 -5.87
C LYS A 169 30.65 -4.84 -4.70
N GLN A 170 29.89 -3.80 -4.36
CA GLN A 170 30.16 -2.90 -3.24
C GLN A 170 29.71 -3.49 -1.90
N HIS A 171 28.76 -4.43 -1.95
CA HIS A 171 28.16 -5.06 -0.78
C HIS A 171 28.27 -6.60 -0.80
N PRO A 172 29.49 -7.17 -0.81
CA PRO A 172 29.68 -8.62 -0.79
C PRO A 172 29.10 -9.29 0.48
N GLU A 173 28.93 -8.54 1.57
CA GLU A 173 28.30 -9.00 2.81
C GLU A 173 26.82 -9.37 2.66
N TRP A 174 26.18 -8.99 1.55
CA TRP A 174 24.81 -9.44 1.25
C TRP A 174 24.73 -10.91 0.87
N ILE A 175 25.86 -11.54 0.52
CA ILE A 175 25.92 -12.95 0.14
C ILE A 175 26.20 -13.80 1.39
N VAL A 176 25.27 -14.70 1.68
CA VAL A 176 25.34 -15.62 2.83
C VAL A 176 25.66 -17.03 2.36
N LYS A 177 26.60 -17.68 3.04
CA LYS A 177 26.92 -19.11 2.86
C LYS A 177 26.07 -19.96 3.78
N TYR A 178 25.23 -20.83 3.22
CA TYR A 178 24.36 -21.75 3.94
C TYR A 178 24.81 -23.19 3.70
N SER A 179 25.33 -23.87 4.74
CA SER A 179 26.01 -25.16 4.61
C SER A 179 25.49 -26.23 5.57
N GLY A 180 25.35 -27.45 5.05
CA GLY A 180 25.02 -28.69 5.76
C GLY A 180 25.17 -29.86 4.78
N SER A 181 24.12 -30.64 4.57
CA SER A 181 24.06 -31.69 3.54
C SER A 181 24.30 -31.20 2.11
N ALA A 182 24.10 -29.90 1.86
CA ALA A 182 24.54 -29.18 0.66
C ALA A 182 25.12 -27.82 1.07
N THR A 183 25.79 -27.13 0.15
CA THR A 183 26.28 -25.75 0.36
C THR A 183 25.71 -24.82 -0.69
N TYR A 184 25.09 -23.74 -0.23
CA TYR A 184 24.54 -22.67 -1.06
C TYR A 184 25.19 -21.33 -0.73
N HIS A 185 25.30 -20.47 -1.73
CA HIS A 185 25.58 -19.05 -1.59
C HIS A 185 24.36 -18.28 -2.09
N TRP A 186 23.86 -17.36 -1.26
CA TRP A 186 22.54 -16.77 -1.42
C TRP A 186 22.54 -15.29 -1.08
N ILE A 187 21.84 -14.48 -1.86
CA ILE A 187 21.56 -13.08 -1.50
C ILE A 187 20.59 -13.07 -0.33
N ASN A 188 20.95 -12.38 0.74
CA ASN A 188 20.13 -12.30 1.94
C ASN A 188 18.93 -11.35 1.75
N LEU A 189 17.79 -11.96 1.41
CA LEU A 189 16.50 -11.28 1.22
C LEU A 189 16.01 -10.47 2.45
N GLY A 190 16.55 -10.75 3.64
CA GLY A 190 16.22 -10.00 4.85
C GLY A 190 16.82 -8.59 4.90
N ILE A 191 17.80 -8.29 4.03
CA ILE A 191 18.40 -6.96 3.90
C ILE A 191 17.59 -6.15 2.87
N PRO A 192 16.95 -5.03 3.24
CA PRO A 192 16.13 -4.24 2.33
C PRO A 192 16.87 -3.80 1.05
N GLU A 193 18.13 -3.41 1.16
CA GLU A 193 18.97 -2.95 0.05
C GLU A 193 19.35 -4.11 -0.89
N ALA A 194 19.65 -5.29 -0.34
CA ALA A 194 19.91 -6.50 -1.13
C ALA A 194 18.66 -6.95 -1.90
N ARG A 195 17.49 -6.84 -1.26
CA ARG A 195 16.19 -7.08 -1.91
C ARG A 195 15.96 -6.09 -3.05
N GLN A 196 16.27 -4.80 -2.84
CA GLN A 196 16.13 -3.77 -3.86
C GLN A 196 17.06 -4.03 -5.06
N TYR A 197 18.30 -4.47 -4.83
CA TYR A 197 19.23 -4.87 -5.88
C TYR A 197 18.66 -5.98 -6.80
N VAL A 198 18.03 -7.01 -6.21
CA VAL A 198 17.40 -8.08 -7.00
C VAL A 198 16.20 -7.56 -7.79
N ILE A 199 15.39 -6.69 -7.19
CA ILE A 199 14.27 -6.02 -7.89
C ILE A 199 14.79 -5.21 -9.08
N ASP A 200 15.84 -4.41 -8.90
CA ASP A 200 16.38 -3.57 -9.96
C ASP A 200 17.05 -4.40 -11.07
N THR A 201 17.67 -5.54 -10.73
CA THR A 201 18.17 -6.52 -11.72
C THR A 201 17.04 -7.08 -12.58
N ILE A 202 15.87 -7.39 -12.00
CA ILE A 202 14.70 -7.85 -12.77
C ILE A 202 14.11 -6.71 -13.59
N MET A 203 14.04 -5.50 -13.02
CA MET A 203 13.53 -4.32 -13.71
C MET A 203 14.42 -3.91 -14.88
N GLU A 204 15.73 -4.11 -14.84
CA GLU A 204 16.63 -3.91 -16.00
C GLU A 204 16.09 -4.65 -17.23
N VAL A 205 15.65 -5.91 -17.06
CA VAL A 205 15.10 -6.71 -18.16
C VAL A 205 13.73 -6.18 -18.58
N VAL A 206 12.85 -5.89 -17.62
CA VAL A 206 11.51 -5.34 -17.88
C VAL A 206 11.63 -4.04 -18.67
N GLU A 207 12.63 -3.21 -18.40
CA GLU A 207 12.81 -1.94 -19.07
C GLU A 207 13.40 -2.09 -20.47
N LYS A 208 14.46 -2.89 -20.61
CA LYS A 208 15.27 -2.98 -21.83
C LYS A 208 14.67 -3.90 -22.91
N TYR A 209 13.87 -4.90 -22.53
CA TYR A 209 13.43 -5.96 -23.45
C TYR A 209 11.91 -6.06 -23.61
N ASP A 210 11.47 -6.60 -24.74
CA ASP A 210 10.07 -6.83 -25.09
C ASP A 210 9.61 -8.23 -24.61
N ILE A 211 9.54 -8.41 -23.29
CA ILE A 211 9.08 -9.66 -22.67
C ILE A 211 7.55 -9.64 -22.49
N ASP A 212 6.91 -10.81 -22.58
CA ASP A 212 5.47 -10.95 -22.28
C ASP A 212 5.21 -11.16 -20.78
N GLY A 213 6.20 -11.70 -20.07
CA GLY A 213 6.11 -11.89 -18.62
C GLY A 213 7.44 -12.04 -17.90
N VAL A 214 7.42 -11.72 -16.61
CA VAL A 214 8.43 -12.08 -15.62
C VAL A 214 7.96 -13.34 -14.90
N HIS A 215 8.85 -14.32 -14.81
CA HIS A 215 8.60 -15.58 -14.12
C HIS A 215 9.63 -15.82 -13.01
N ILE A 216 9.16 -16.22 -11.83
CA ILE A 216 10.01 -16.63 -10.70
C ILE A 216 9.66 -18.07 -10.35
N ASP A 217 10.67 -18.91 -10.18
CA ASP A 217 10.49 -20.30 -9.74
C ASP A 217 10.29 -20.41 -8.22
N ASP A 218 10.56 -21.58 -7.65
CA ASP A 218 10.28 -21.96 -6.27
C ASP A 218 11.36 -21.49 -5.27
N TYR A 219 12.44 -20.88 -5.75
CA TYR A 219 13.60 -20.53 -4.92
C TYR A 219 13.56 -19.08 -4.42
N PHE A 220 13.01 -18.90 -3.21
CA PHE A 220 13.10 -17.66 -2.45
C PHE A 220 14.18 -17.76 -1.38
N TYR A 221 13.86 -18.33 -0.21
CA TYR A 221 14.88 -18.92 0.66
C TYR A 221 15.34 -20.27 0.09
N PRO A 222 16.58 -20.71 0.36
CA PRO A 222 17.08 -21.98 -0.14
C PRO A 222 16.34 -23.16 0.50
N TYR A 223 16.33 -24.30 -0.20
CA TYR A 223 15.85 -25.56 0.38
C TYR A 223 16.65 -25.92 1.63
N PRO A 224 15.99 -26.49 2.66
CA PRO A 224 16.65 -26.89 3.89
C PRO A 224 17.87 -27.78 3.66
N VAL A 225 18.97 -27.47 4.34
CA VAL A 225 20.11 -28.38 4.49
C VAL A 225 20.15 -28.91 5.92
N TYR A 226 20.74 -30.09 6.08
CA TYR A 226 20.76 -30.79 7.35
C TYR A 226 22.19 -30.98 7.84
N ALA A 227 22.41 -30.81 9.14
CA ALA A 227 23.69 -31.14 9.77
C ALA A 227 23.89 -32.67 9.82
N THR A 228 25.09 -33.12 10.16
CA THR A 228 25.44 -34.55 10.25
C THR A 228 24.61 -35.32 11.26
N ASN A 229 24.08 -34.65 12.28
CA ASN A 229 23.16 -35.21 13.29
C ASN A 229 21.69 -35.23 12.82
N GLY A 230 21.40 -34.84 11.58
CA GLY A 230 20.05 -34.81 11.01
C GLY A 230 19.21 -33.57 11.36
N SER A 231 19.72 -32.61 12.14
CA SER A 231 18.96 -31.40 12.45
C SER A 231 18.96 -30.41 11.27
N LYS A 232 17.82 -29.75 11.02
CA LYS A 232 17.71 -28.67 10.02
C LYS A 232 18.67 -27.54 10.41
N VAL A 233 19.54 -27.13 9.49
CA VAL A 233 20.43 -25.98 9.70
C VAL A 233 19.61 -24.72 9.49
N ASP A 234 19.66 -23.78 10.44
CA ASP A 234 18.98 -22.49 10.27
C ASP A 234 19.70 -21.63 9.22
N PHE A 235 18.95 -20.90 8.41
CA PHE A 235 19.54 -19.99 7.44
C PHE A 235 20.28 -18.85 8.17
N PRO A 236 21.51 -18.46 7.76
CA PRO A 236 22.39 -17.60 8.57
C PRO A 236 22.04 -16.11 8.43
N ASP A 237 20.87 -15.71 8.91
CA ASP A 237 20.34 -14.34 8.88
C ASP A 237 19.97 -13.82 10.29
N ASN A 238 20.58 -14.35 11.35
CA ASN A 238 20.32 -13.92 12.74
C ASN A 238 20.61 -12.43 12.99
N ASP A 239 21.74 -11.94 12.48
CA ASP A 239 22.12 -10.53 12.62
C ASP A 239 21.19 -9.63 11.81
N THR A 240 20.83 -10.08 10.61
CA THR A 240 19.85 -9.42 9.74
C THR A 240 18.47 -9.35 10.41
N TYR A 241 18.02 -10.46 11.00
CA TYR A 241 16.77 -10.50 11.77
C TYR A 241 16.84 -9.51 12.94
N THR A 242 17.90 -9.54 13.75
CA THR A 242 18.06 -8.63 14.88
C THR A 242 17.99 -7.17 14.46
N LYS A 243 18.60 -6.83 13.32
CA LYS A 243 18.62 -5.46 12.78
C LYS A 243 17.30 -5.03 12.15
N TYR A 244 16.61 -5.91 11.42
CA TYR A 244 15.49 -5.54 10.55
C TYR A 244 14.13 -6.17 10.94
N LYS A 245 14.02 -6.84 12.09
CA LYS A 245 12.77 -7.50 12.51
C LYS A 245 11.60 -6.55 12.77
N GLY A 246 11.84 -5.27 13.05
CA GLY A 246 10.77 -4.34 13.44
C GLY A 246 9.93 -4.90 14.60
N THR A 247 8.63 -5.07 14.37
CA THR A 247 7.67 -5.60 15.35
C THR A 247 7.53 -7.12 15.34
N PHE A 248 8.19 -7.84 14.42
CA PHE A 248 8.10 -9.30 14.35
C PHE A 248 8.78 -9.94 15.58
N THR A 249 8.03 -10.79 16.28
CA THR A 249 8.52 -11.61 17.40
C THR A 249 8.96 -13.01 16.94
N ASN A 250 8.42 -13.49 15.81
CA ASN A 250 8.74 -14.76 15.18
C ASN A 250 9.61 -14.55 13.92
N LYS A 251 10.74 -15.24 13.86
CA LYS A 251 11.71 -15.12 12.76
C LYS A 251 11.19 -15.67 11.43
N GLU A 252 10.41 -16.74 11.46
CA GLU A 252 9.83 -17.34 10.24
C GLU A 252 8.76 -16.43 9.62
N ASP A 253 7.94 -15.76 10.44
CA ASP A 253 6.99 -14.74 9.97
C ASP A 253 7.71 -13.55 9.34
N TRP A 254 8.83 -13.12 9.95
CA TRP A 254 9.69 -12.11 9.35
C TRP A 254 10.27 -12.55 8.00
N ARG A 255 10.74 -13.80 7.87
CA ARG A 255 11.23 -14.36 6.59
C ARG A 255 10.13 -14.37 5.53
N ARG A 256 8.92 -14.84 5.86
CA ARG A 256 7.74 -14.79 4.97
C ARG A 256 7.41 -13.36 4.56
N ASN A 257 7.45 -12.41 5.49
CA ASN A 257 7.21 -11.00 5.19
C ASN A 257 8.27 -10.43 4.23
N ASN A 258 9.55 -10.81 4.34
CA ASN A 258 10.57 -10.35 3.40
C ASN A 258 10.31 -10.86 1.97
N VAL A 259 9.83 -12.09 1.82
CA VAL A 259 9.36 -12.63 0.54
C VAL A 259 8.14 -11.84 0.02
N ASN A 260 7.16 -11.58 0.88
CA ASN A 260 5.96 -10.81 0.52
C ASN A 260 6.32 -9.39 0.05
N LEU A 261 7.22 -8.70 0.77
CA LEU A 261 7.70 -7.38 0.38
C LEU A 261 8.38 -7.40 -0.99
N PHE A 262 9.20 -8.42 -1.27
CA PHE A 262 9.84 -8.57 -2.58
C PHE A 262 8.81 -8.74 -3.71
N VAL A 263 7.88 -9.68 -3.56
CA VAL A 263 6.86 -9.95 -4.59
C VAL A 263 5.95 -8.74 -4.81
N LYS A 264 5.49 -8.10 -3.72
CA LYS A 264 4.67 -6.90 -3.78
C LYS A 264 5.39 -5.76 -4.51
N GLN A 265 6.60 -5.40 -4.07
CA GLN A 265 7.36 -4.29 -4.63
C GLN A 265 7.74 -4.52 -6.10
N LEU A 266 8.13 -5.75 -6.45
CA LEU A 266 8.41 -6.12 -7.83
C LEU A 266 7.16 -5.98 -8.71
N SER A 267 6.02 -6.49 -8.25
CA SER A 267 4.75 -6.38 -8.95
C SER A 267 4.35 -4.93 -9.19
N GLU A 268 4.42 -4.09 -8.15
CA GLU A 268 4.10 -2.66 -8.22
C GLU A 268 4.98 -1.94 -9.25
N LYS A 269 6.29 -2.22 -9.26
CA LYS A 269 7.24 -1.65 -10.23
C LYS A 269 6.98 -2.12 -11.67
N ILE A 270 6.74 -3.41 -11.89
CA ILE A 270 6.41 -3.94 -13.22
C ILE A 270 5.13 -3.30 -13.73
N ARG A 271 4.06 -3.29 -12.92
CA ARG A 271 2.77 -2.71 -13.28
C ARG A 271 2.87 -1.22 -13.58
N ALA A 272 3.66 -0.47 -12.82
CA ALA A 272 3.91 0.95 -13.07
C ALA A 272 4.69 1.19 -14.37
N LYS A 273 5.65 0.32 -14.70
CA LYS A 273 6.55 0.52 -15.85
C LYS A 273 5.99 -0.01 -17.17
N LYS A 274 5.51 -1.26 -17.18
CA LYS A 274 4.95 -1.94 -18.35
C LYS A 274 3.72 -2.76 -17.93
N PRO A 275 2.51 -2.13 -17.87
CA PRO A 275 1.30 -2.78 -17.37
C PRO A 275 0.90 -4.08 -18.08
N SER A 276 1.27 -4.24 -19.36
CA SER A 276 1.02 -5.46 -20.15
C SER A 276 1.89 -6.64 -19.73
N VAL A 277 3.09 -6.41 -19.18
CA VAL A 277 4.02 -7.48 -18.78
C VAL A 277 3.44 -8.23 -17.59
N LYS A 278 3.23 -9.54 -17.75
CA LYS A 278 2.68 -10.42 -16.72
C LYS A 278 3.71 -10.69 -15.63
N ILE A 279 3.31 -10.82 -14.38
CA ILE A 279 4.15 -11.39 -13.32
C ILE A 279 3.57 -12.72 -12.87
N GLY A 280 4.38 -13.77 -12.83
CA GLY A 280 3.93 -15.04 -12.26
C GLY A 280 5.01 -15.82 -11.54
N ILE A 281 4.55 -16.67 -10.63
CA ILE A 281 5.40 -17.41 -9.69
C ILE A 281 5.06 -18.89 -9.77
N SER A 282 6.06 -19.75 -9.81
CA SER A 282 5.93 -21.20 -9.72
C SER A 282 6.42 -21.70 -8.36
N PRO A 283 5.57 -21.70 -7.31
CA PRO A 283 5.97 -22.17 -6.00
C PRO A 283 6.02 -23.70 -5.95
N PHE A 284 6.62 -24.23 -4.88
CA PHE A 284 6.47 -25.63 -4.51
C PHE A 284 4.98 -26.02 -4.40
N GLY A 285 4.64 -27.24 -4.84
CA GLY A 285 3.24 -27.64 -5.03
C GLY A 285 2.40 -27.74 -3.74
N ILE A 286 3.03 -27.91 -2.57
CA ILE A 286 2.36 -27.90 -1.25
C ILE A 286 2.61 -26.55 -0.58
N TRP A 287 1.55 -25.77 -0.34
CA TRP A 287 1.65 -24.54 0.46
C TRP A 287 1.72 -24.83 1.97
N LYS A 288 0.70 -25.51 2.49
CA LYS A 288 0.61 -26.06 3.85
C LYS A 288 -0.01 -27.45 3.81
N ASN A 289 0.35 -28.26 4.80
CA ASN A 289 -0.18 -29.62 4.94
C ASN A 289 -1.56 -29.64 5.60
N SER A 290 -1.71 -29.06 6.80
CA SER A 290 -2.93 -29.23 7.61
C SER A 290 -4.15 -28.50 7.02
N LYS A 291 -5.27 -29.22 6.86
CA LYS A 291 -6.57 -28.62 6.48
C LYS A 291 -7.06 -27.59 7.50
N THR A 292 -6.74 -27.78 8.79
CA THR A 292 -7.14 -26.83 9.85
C THR A 292 -6.40 -25.51 9.75
N GLU A 293 -5.23 -25.50 9.10
CA GLU A 293 -4.44 -24.30 8.81
C GLU A 293 -4.68 -23.78 7.38
N GLY A 294 -5.72 -24.30 6.71
CA GLY A 294 -6.10 -23.96 5.33
C GLY A 294 -5.34 -24.72 4.23
N GLY A 295 -4.50 -25.68 4.58
CA GLY A 295 -3.74 -26.52 3.65
C GLY A 295 -4.56 -27.62 2.95
N ALA A 296 -3.92 -28.37 2.06
CA ALA A 296 -4.59 -29.36 1.20
C ALA A 296 -4.88 -30.72 1.88
N GLY A 297 -4.31 -30.98 3.05
CA GLY A 297 -4.36 -32.29 3.70
C GLY A 297 -3.27 -33.25 3.19
N THR A 298 -2.08 -32.73 2.88
CA THR A 298 -0.91 -33.49 2.44
C THR A 298 0.04 -33.77 3.60
N ASN A 299 1.12 -34.53 3.36
CA ASN A 299 2.13 -34.85 4.38
C ASN A 299 3.57 -34.78 3.86
N GLY A 300 3.96 -33.63 3.29
CA GLY A 300 5.30 -33.42 2.72
C GLY A 300 5.96 -32.13 3.19
N MET A 301 7.12 -31.81 2.60
CA MET A 301 7.69 -30.46 2.68
C MET A 301 6.64 -29.43 2.23
N SER A 302 6.68 -28.23 2.79
CA SER A 302 5.72 -27.18 2.41
C SER A 302 6.42 -25.86 2.13
N SER A 303 5.91 -25.10 1.16
CA SER A 303 6.48 -23.80 0.81
C SER A 303 6.42 -22.83 2.00
N TYR A 304 5.36 -22.88 2.80
CA TYR A 304 5.13 -21.94 3.91
C TYR A 304 6.12 -22.11 5.07
N TYR A 305 6.41 -23.36 5.46
CA TYR A 305 7.29 -23.65 6.61
C TYR A 305 8.75 -23.85 6.20
N ASP A 306 9.02 -24.45 5.04
CA ASP A 306 10.38 -24.86 4.68
C ASP A 306 11.12 -23.87 3.79
N LEU A 307 10.38 -23.15 2.95
CA LEU A 307 10.91 -22.16 2.00
C LEU A 307 10.51 -20.73 2.36
N TYR A 308 9.69 -20.56 3.41
CA TYR A 308 9.12 -19.28 3.86
C TYR A 308 8.38 -18.54 2.73
N VAL A 309 7.73 -19.27 1.83
CA VAL A 309 6.95 -18.74 0.71
C VAL A 309 5.47 -18.88 1.04
N ASP A 310 4.84 -17.76 1.37
CA ASP A 310 3.39 -17.67 1.54
C ASP A 310 2.69 -17.37 0.22
N SER A 311 2.67 -18.36 -0.67
CA SER A 311 2.10 -18.26 -2.01
C SER A 311 0.60 -17.94 -2.00
N LYS A 312 -0.13 -18.30 -0.94
CA LYS A 312 -1.52 -17.89 -0.76
C LYS A 312 -1.65 -16.37 -0.59
N ALA A 313 -0.75 -15.74 0.16
CA ALA A 313 -0.74 -14.27 0.29
C ALA A 313 -0.55 -13.57 -1.06
N PHE A 314 0.26 -14.11 -1.97
CA PHE A 314 0.42 -13.53 -3.32
C PHE A 314 -0.89 -13.53 -4.11
N ILE A 315 -1.67 -14.61 -3.97
CA ILE A 315 -2.99 -14.76 -4.61
C ILE A 315 -4.03 -13.85 -3.95
N ASP A 316 -4.13 -13.90 -2.62
CA ASP A 316 -5.15 -13.17 -1.85
C ASP A 316 -5.05 -11.66 -2.10
N ASN A 317 -3.82 -11.15 -2.16
CA ASN A 317 -3.51 -9.75 -2.43
C ASN A 317 -3.39 -9.42 -3.94
N GLN A 318 -3.50 -10.41 -4.82
CA GLN A 318 -3.42 -10.26 -6.28
C GLN A 318 -2.14 -9.51 -6.72
N TRP A 319 -1.02 -9.80 -6.06
CA TRP A 319 0.30 -9.28 -6.42
C TRP A 319 0.86 -9.94 -7.68
N ILE A 320 0.39 -11.14 -8.02
CA ILE A 320 0.79 -11.85 -9.23
C ILE A 320 -0.39 -11.94 -10.20
N ASP A 321 -0.09 -12.12 -11.49
CA ASP A 321 -1.10 -12.27 -12.54
C ASP A 321 -1.35 -13.75 -12.85
N TYR A 322 -0.38 -14.63 -12.58
CA TYR A 322 -0.55 -16.07 -12.63
C TYR A 322 0.30 -16.81 -11.62
N ILE A 323 -0.15 -18.01 -11.24
CA ILE A 323 0.58 -18.94 -10.37
C ILE A 323 0.71 -20.31 -11.02
N VAL A 324 1.86 -20.95 -10.82
CA VAL A 324 2.19 -22.26 -11.40
C VAL A 324 2.70 -23.25 -10.35
N PRO A 325 1.85 -23.76 -9.44
CA PRO A 325 2.28 -24.74 -8.45
C PRO A 325 2.91 -25.97 -9.11
N GLN A 326 4.06 -26.37 -8.58
CA GLN A 326 4.84 -27.53 -9.03
C GLN A 326 4.24 -28.83 -8.48
N ILE A 327 3.14 -29.30 -9.07
CA ILE A 327 2.47 -30.55 -8.65
C ILE A 327 3.16 -31.72 -9.33
N TYR A 328 4.36 -32.05 -8.85
CA TYR A 328 5.25 -33.04 -9.47
C TYR A 328 5.05 -34.46 -8.93
N TRP A 329 3.83 -34.80 -8.53
CA TRP A 329 3.45 -36.12 -8.03
C TRP A 329 2.49 -36.79 -9.00
N SER A 330 2.39 -38.12 -8.91
CA SER A 330 1.41 -38.86 -9.71
C SER A 330 0.02 -38.75 -9.07
N MET A 331 -1.01 -39.09 -9.84
CA MET A 331 -2.39 -39.22 -9.33
C MET A 331 -2.57 -40.41 -8.37
N SER A 332 -1.52 -41.21 -8.12
CA SER A 332 -1.55 -42.34 -7.17
C SER A 332 -0.67 -42.11 -5.94
N TYR A 333 -0.11 -40.92 -5.77
CA TYR A 333 0.83 -40.63 -4.69
C TYR A 333 0.13 -40.02 -3.47
N SER A 334 -0.32 -40.89 -2.55
CA SER A 334 -1.18 -40.52 -1.41
C SER A 334 -0.61 -39.48 -0.43
N ILE A 335 0.71 -39.27 -0.39
CA ILE A 335 1.34 -38.25 0.48
C ILE A 335 1.07 -36.82 -0.04
N ALA A 336 0.97 -36.67 -1.36
CA ALA A 336 0.80 -35.41 -2.05
C ALA A 336 0.00 -35.63 -3.33
N ASP A 337 -1.26 -36.03 -3.15
CA ASP A 337 -2.10 -36.47 -4.26
C ASP A 337 -2.33 -35.33 -5.27
N TYR A 338 -2.20 -35.66 -6.54
CA TYR A 338 -2.22 -34.69 -7.62
C TYR A 338 -3.58 -33.97 -7.69
N ASP A 339 -4.66 -34.74 -7.63
CA ASP A 339 -6.02 -34.22 -7.77
C ASP A 339 -6.45 -33.38 -6.56
N VAL A 340 -6.05 -33.79 -5.35
CA VAL A 340 -6.22 -33.04 -4.10
C VAL A 340 -5.53 -31.69 -4.19
N LEU A 341 -4.28 -31.66 -4.66
CA LEU A 341 -3.52 -30.42 -4.81
C LEU A 341 -4.10 -29.52 -5.91
N VAL A 342 -4.45 -30.06 -7.07
CA VAL A 342 -5.07 -29.28 -8.17
C VAL A 342 -6.38 -28.65 -7.72
N ASN A 343 -7.24 -29.41 -7.03
CA ASN A 343 -8.50 -28.88 -6.49
C ASN A 343 -8.27 -27.80 -5.45
N TRP A 344 -7.30 -27.99 -4.55
CA TRP A 344 -6.97 -26.99 -3.54
C TRP A 344 -6.49 -25.68 -4.17
N TRP A 345 -5.58 -25.75 -5.14
CA TRP A 345 -5.08 -24.57 -5.86
C TRP A 345 -6.17 -23.87 -6.67
N SER A 346 -7.06 -24.64 -7.31
CA SER A 346 -8.23 -24.12 -8.03
C SER A 346 -9.13 -23.27 -7.12
N GLN A 347 -9.33 -23.70 -5.87
CA GLN A 347 -10.10 -22.95 -4.89
C GLN A 347 -9.40 -21.65 -4.48
N GLN A 348 -8.07 -21.63 -4.38
CA GLN A 348 -7.35 -20.44 -3.93
C GLN A 348 -7.46 -19.26 -4.91
N VAL A 349 -7.53 -19.55 -6.21
CA VAL A 349 -7.65 -18.51 -7.26
C VAL A 349 -9.10 -18.15 -7.59
N ALA A 350 -10.09 -18.81 -6.98
CA ALA A 350 -11.49 -18.58 -7.30
C ALA A 350 -11.90 -17.12 -7.03
N GLY A 351 -12.46 -16.45 -8.05
CA GLY A 351 -12.89 -15.04 -7.95
C GLY A 351 -11.74 -14.03 -7.86
N LYS A 352 -10.49 -14.42 -8.17
CA LYS A 352 -9.32 -13.55 -8.15
C LYS A 352 -8.81 -13.26 -9.56
N ASN A 353 -8.16 -12.12 -9.74
CA ASN A 353 -7.42 -11.77 -10.96
C ASN A 353 -6.05 -12.47 -11.00
N VAL A 354 -6.05 -13.79 -10.81
CA VAL A 354 -4.85 -14.63 -10.83
C VAL A 354 -5.17 -15.90 -11.60
N HIS A 355 -4.48 -16.15 -12.70
CA HIS A 355 -4.62 -17.40 -13.43
C HIS A 355 -3.87 -18.54 -12.75
N LEU A 356 -4.49 -19.72 -12.71
CA LEU A 356 -3.84 -20.95 -12.30
C LEU A 356 -3.40 -21.77 -13.51
N TYR A 357 -2.11 -22.07 -13.58
CA TYR A 357 -1.54 -23.07 -14.49
C TYR A 357 -0.91 -24.19 -13.67
N ILE A 358 -0.91 -25.44 -14.14
CA ILE A 358 -0.33 -26.54 -13.37
C ILE A 358 1.07 -26.89 -13.88
N GLY A 359 2.05 -26.95 -12.98
CA GLY A 359 3.40 -27.44 -13.29
C GLY A 359 3.42 -28.96 -13.44
N GLN A 360 3.82 -29.45 -14.60
CA GLN A 360 3.84 -30.87 -14.98
C GLN A 360 5.26 -31.46 -14.95
N ALA A 361 5.45 -32.59 -14.28
CA ALA A 361 6.76 -33.24 -14.12
C ALA A 361 7.16 -34.15 -15.29
N ALA A 362 7.31 -33.59 -16.49
CA ALA A 362 7.73 -34.35 -17.67
C ALA A 362 9.05 -35.13 -17.47
N TYR A 363 9.95 -34.61 -16.61
CA TYR A 363 11.22 -35.25 -16.28
C TYR A 363 11.11 -36.61 -15.55
N LYS A 364 9.95 -36.93 -14.97
CA LYS A 364 9.72 -38.20 -14.27
C LYS A 364 9.24 -39.32 -15.20
N ILE A 365 8.66 -38.98 -16.36
CA ILE A 365 8.11 -39.95 -17.32
C ILE A 365 9.19 -40.98 -17.69
N ASN A 366 8.96 -42.26 -17.38
CA ASN A 366 9.84 -43.39 -17.69
C ASN A 366 11.34 -43.12 -17.45
N ASN A 367 11.68 -42.50 -16.33
CA ASN A 367 13.06 -42.10 -16.01
C ASN A 367 13.59 -42.76 -14.72
N GLY A 368 12.89 -43.77 -14.20
CA GLY A 368 13.27 -44.49 -12.97
C GLY A 368 13.23 -43.64 -11.69
N GLY A 369 12.75 -42.40 -11.76
CA GLY A 369 12.56 -41.50 -10.63
C GLY A 369 11.09 -41.25 -10.37
N GLY A 370 10.59 -41.68 -9.21
CA GLY A 370 9.19 -41.57 -8.82
C GLY A 370 8.55 -42.94 -8.54
N ASP A 371 7.25 -42.93 -8.30
CA ASP A 371 6.42 -44.12 -8.16
C ASP A 371 6.08 -44.76 -9.51
N ALA A 372 5.47 -45.96 -9.48
CA ALA A 372 5.27 -46.78 -10.68
C ALA A 372 4.38 -46.13 -11.75
N ALA A 373 3.51 -45.18 -11.38
CA ALA A 373 2.63 -44.47 -12.29
C ALA A 373 3.38 -43.72 -13.40
N TRP A 374 4.60 -43.26 -13.15
CA TRP A 374 5.42 -42.55 -14.15
C TRP A 374 5.86 -43.43 -15.33
N ASN A 375 5.70 -44.75 -15.24
CA ASN A 375 5.93 -45.68 -16.34
C ASN A 375 4.67 -45.90 -17.20
N ASN A 376 3.54 -45.32 -16.82
CA ASN A 376 2.30 -45.35 -17.58
C ASN A 376 2.24 -44.19 -18.58
N SER A 377 2.04 -44.48 -19.86
CA SER A 377 1.90 -43.46 -20.91
C SER A 377 0.71 -42.54 -20.70
N GLN A 378 -0.30 -42.98 -19.95
CA GLN A 378 -1.51 -42.22 -19.66
C GLN A 378 -1.40 -41.28 -18.45
N GLU A 379 -0.35 -41.35 -17.63
CA GLU A 379 -0.27 -40.55 -16.39
C GLU A 379 -0.40 -39.05 -16.67
N ILE A 380 0.49 -38.48 -17.48
CA ILE A 380 0.44 -37.07 -17.86
C ILE A 380 -0.81 -36.73 -18.69
N ILE A 381 -1.26 -37.65 -19.55
CA ILE A 381 -2.46 -37.44 -20.37
C ILE A 381 -3.70 -37.29 -19.48
N ASN A 382 -3.81 -38.14 -18.46
CA ASN A 382 -4.90 -38.12 -17.49
C ASN A 382 -4.82 -36.88 -16.59
N GLN A 383 -3.62 -36.47 -16.16
CA GLN A 383 -3.43 -35.21 -15.44
C GLN A 383 -3.90 -34.00 -16.26
N ILE A 384 -3.58 -33.92 -17.56
CA ILE A 384 -4.04 -32.83 -18.43
C ILE A 384 -5.56 -32.86 -18.61
N LYS A 385 -6.14 -34.05 -18.81
CA LYS A 385 -7.60 -34.22 -18.91
C LYS A 385 -8.29 -33.82 -17.60
N TYR A 386 -7.72 -34.17 -16.47
CA TYR A 386 -8.20 -33.77 -15.15
C TYR A 386 -8.19 -32.24 -15.03
N ASN A 387 -7.05 -31.61 -15.32
CA ASN A 387 -6.90 -30.16 -15.27
C ASN A 387 -7.91 -29.41 -16.13
N ARG A 388 -8.24 -29.92 -17.32
CA ARG A 388 -9.27 -29.32 -18.19
C ARG A 388 -10.69 -29.41 -17.62
N ASN A 389 -10.93 -30.39 -16.75
CA ASN A 389 -12.21 -30.58 -16.06
C ASN A 389 -12.25 -29.91 -14.67
N THR A 390 -11.13 -29.41 -14.16
CA THR A 390 -11.10 -28.66 -12.90
C THR A 390 -11.36 -27.18 -13.15
N SER A 391 -12.33 -26.61 -12.41
CA SER A 391 -12.65 -25.18 -12.46
C SER A 391 -11.39 -24.32 -12.22
N ASN A 392 -11.34 -23.11 -12.80
CA ASN A 392 -10.23 -22.15 -12.65
C ASN A 392 -8.84 -22.57 -13.17
N VAL A 393 -8.60 -23.83 -13.53
CA VAL A 393 -7.35 -24.23 -14.18
C VAL A 393 -7.38 -23.73 -15.63
N LYS A 394 -6.37 -22.96 -16.01
CA LYS A 394 -6.31 -22.27 -17.31
C LYS A 394 -5.20 -22.80 -18.22
N GLY A 395 -4.44 -23.81 -17.79
CA GLY A 395 -3.36 -24.37 -18.59
C GLY A 395 -2.33 -25.18 -17.82
N ASN A 396 -1.26 -25.52 -18.52
CA ASN A 396 -0.19 -26.42 -18.06
C ASN A 396 1.17 -25.87 -18.44
N VAL A 397 2.18 -26.12 -17.62
CA VAL A 397 3.57 -25.77 -17.87
C VAL A 397 4.46 -26.99 -17.61
N PHE A 398 5.26 -27.40 -18.59
CA PHE A 398 6.02 -28.66 -18.50
C PHE A 398 7.46 -28.42 -18.04
N TYR A 399 7.85 -29.07 -16.94
CA TYR A 399 9.23 -29.18 -16.51
C TYR A 399 9.82 -30.53 -16.96
N SER A 400 10.66 -30.58 -17.99
CA SER A 400 11.19 -29.44 -18.78
C SER A 400 11.08 -29.65 -20.29
N ALA A 401 11.41 -28.62 -21.08
CA ALA A 401 11.32 -28.66 -22.53
C ALA A 401 12.06 -29.86 -23.13
N SER A 402 13.25 -30.21 -22.66
CA SER A 402 13.98 -31.37 -23.20
C SER A 402 13.30 -32.70 -22.86
N ASP A 403 12.66 -32.80 -21.70
CA ASP A 403 11.98 -34.02 -21.28
C ASP A 403 10.72 -34.28 -22.09
N ILE A 404 9.95 -33.22 -22.39
CA ILE A 404 8.80 -33.38 -23.27
C ILE A 404 9.26 -33.70 -24.69
N LEU A 405 10.28 -33.01 -25.21
CA LEU A 405 10.81 -33.25 -26.56
C LEU A 405 11.50 -34.61 -26.73
N ALA A 406 11.91 -35.27 -25.64
CA ALA A 406 12.42 -36.64 -25.67
C ALA A 406 11.34 -37.68 -26.01
N ASN A 407 10.05 -37.29 -25.97
CA ASN A 407 8.90 -38.11 -26.36
C ASN A 407 8.85 -39.48 -25.65
N ARG A 408 9.23 -39.51 -24.37
CA ARG A 408 9.17 -40.75 -23.58
C ARG A 408 7.71 -41.22 -23.53
N LEU A 409 7.50 -42.52 -23.78
CA LEU A 409 6.18 -43.16 -23.84
C LEU A 409 5.21 -42.54 -24.88
N GLY A 410 5.71 -41.79 -25.87
CA GLY A 410 4.86 -41.17 -26.89
C GLY A 410 4.08 -39.93 -26.42
N VAL A 411 4.44 -39.34 -25.26
CA VAL A 411 3.67 -38.22 -24.69
C VAL A 411 3.71 -36.97 -25.57
N TYR A 412 4.84 -36.64 -26.21
CA TYR A 412 4.91 -35.51 -27.14
C TYR A 412 4.02 -35.73 -28.37
N ASP A 413 3.98 -36.95 -28.89
CA ASP A 413 3.09 -37.29 -30.01
C ASP A 413 1.61 -37.21 -29.58
N ALA A 414 1.28 -37.64 -28.37
CA ALA A 414 -0.07 -37.50 -27.83
C ALA A 414 -0.48 -36.02 -27.65
N LEU A 415 0.43 -35.16 -27.18
CA LEU A 415 0.18 -33.72 -27.15
C LEU A 415 -0.06 -33.17 -28.56
N LYS A 416 0.86 -33.45 -29.48
CA LYS A 416 0.83 -32.92 -30.84
C LYS A 416 -0.38 -33.38 -31.66
N ASN A 417 -0.71 -34.66 -31.57
CA ASN A 417 -1.68 -35.30 -32.48
C ASN A 417 -3.09 -35.40 -31.87
N ASP A 418 -3.24 -35.21 -30.56
CA ASP A 418 -4.51 -35.30 -29.85
C ASP A 418 -4.76 -34.06 -28.97
N LEU A 419 -4.14 -33.98 -27.79
CA LEU A 419 -4.53 -33.01 -26.76
C LEU A 419 -4.37 -31.53 -27.17
N TYR A 420 -3.30 -31.18 -27.89
CA TYR A 420 -2.97 -29.84 -28.35
C TYR A 420 -3.05 -29.69 -29.88
N LYS A 421 -3.68 -30.65 -30.56
CA LYS A 421 -3.84 -30.65 -32.03
C LYS A 421 -4.38 -29.33 -32.58
N THR A 422 -5.38 -28.75 -31.91
CA THR A 422 -5.93 -27.45 -32.27
C THR A 422 -5.13 -26.34 -31.58
N PRO A 423 -4.62 -25.34 -32.33
CA PRO A 423 -3.98 -24.17 -31.74
C PRO A 423 -4.90 -23.48 -30.73
N ALA A 424 -4.33 -23.03 -29.61
CA ALA A 424 -5.03 -22.26 -28.59
C ALA A 424 -4.33 -20.93 -28.34
N SER A 425 -5.10 -19.88 -28.11
CA SER A 425 -4.57 -18.62 -27.58
C SER A 425 -4.20 -18.78 -26.11
N THR A 426 -3.33 -17.91 -25.61
CA THR A 426 -3.15 -17.78 -24.17
C THR A 426 -4.44 -17.23 -23.54
N PRO A 427 -4.79 -17.66 -22.31
CA PRO A 427 -5.98 -17.16 -21.62
C PRO A 427 -5.89 -15.64 -21.41
N GLU A 428 -6.94 -14.93 -21.82
CA GLU A 428 -7.00 -13.48 -21.66
C GLU A 428 -6.96 -13.09 -20.18
N MET A 429 -6.20 -12.05 -19.86
CA MET A 429 -6.18 -11.42 -18.54
C MET A 429 -6.81 -10.03 -18.68
N PRO A 430 -8.14 -9.87 -18.54
CA PRO A 430 -8.81 -8.58 -18.75
C PRO A 430 -8.24 -7.45 -17.90
N TRP A 431 -7.70 -7.76 -16.72
CA TRP A 431 -7.05 -6.79 -15.83
C TRP A 431 -5.65 -6.36 -16.31
N LYS A 432 -5.05 -7.05 -17.28
CA LYS A 432 -3.75 -6.72 -17.92
C LYS A 432 -3.92 -6.04 -19.27
N ASN A 433 -5.07 -6.22 -19.91
CA ASN A 433 -5.41 -5.52 -21.12
C ASN A 433 -5.49 -4.03 -20.80
N THR A 434 -4.37 -3.34 -21.06
CA THR A 434 -4.38 -1.89 -21.13
C THR A 434 -5.30 -1.55 -22.30
N PRO A 435 -6.41 -0.86 -22.06
CA PRO A 435 -7.33 -0.48 -23.11
C PRO A 435 -6.60 0.44 -24.07
N MET A 436 -6.79 0.24 -25.38
CA MET A 436 -6.34 1.19 -26.39
C MET A 436 -6.66 2.62 -25.93
N SER A 437 -5.69 3.52 -26.07
CA SER A 437 -5.90 4.94 -25.89
C SER A 437 -7.11 5.39 -26.72
N THR A 438 -8.18 5.82 -26.07
CA THR A 438 -9.38 6.40 -26.69
C THR A 438 -9.14 7.81 -27.21
N GLY A 439 -7.92 8.36 -27.05
CA GLY A 439 -7.61 9.75 -27.39
C GLY A 439 -8.28 10.78 -26.47
N VAL A 440 -8.92 10.34 -25.38
CA VAL A 440 -9.58 11.21 -24.40
C VAL A 440 -8.53 12.07 -23.70
N LYS A 441 -8.78 13.39 -23.66
CA LYS A 441 -7.93 14.39 -23.00
C LYS A 441 -8.75 15.43 -22.27
N ILE A 442 -8.30 15.88 -21.10
CA ILE A 442 -8.89 17.00 -20.36
C ILE A 442 -8.45 18.30 -21.03
N SER A 443 -9.37 18.92 -21.77
CA SER A 443 -9.15 20.22 -22.42
C SER A 443 -9.09 21.36 -21.40
N SER A 444 -9.92 21.32 -20.35
CA SER A 444 -9.88 22.30 -19.25
C SER A 444 -10.24 21.69 -17.89
N PHE A 445 -9.59 22.18 -16.84
CA PHE A 445 -9.96 21.91 -15.45
C PHE A 445 -9.85 23.23 -14.69
N THR A 446 -10.99 23.76 -14.23
CA THR A 446 -11.10 25.11 -13.66
C THR A 446 -11.89 25.11 -12.36
N ALA A 447 -11.73 26.17 -11.57
CA ALA A 447 -12.54 26.44 -10.39
C ALA A 447 -13.15 27.84 -10.51
N ASP A 448 -14.35 28.02 -9.94
CA ASP A 448 -15.05 29.31 -9.88
C ASP A 448 -14.36 30.34 -8.96
N LYS A 449 -13.53 29.86 -8.02
CA LYS A 449 -12.80 30.67 -7.04
C LYS A 449 -11.30 30.40 -7.13
N THR A 450 -10.49 31.42 -6.90
CA THR A 450 -9.03 31.29 -6.87
C THR A 450 -8.53 30.98 -5.46
N SER A 451 -7.55 30.09 -5.32
CA SER A 451 -6.84 29.87 -4.05
C SER A 451 -6.10 31.15 -3.58
N PRO A 452 -6.02 31.46 -2.27
CA PRO A 452 -6.56 30.71 -1.13
C PRO A 452 -8.07 30.98 -0.91
N GLN A 453 -8.74 30.05 -0.23
CA GLN A 453 -10.15 30.16 0.16
C GLN A 453 -10.34 29.95 1.67
N LYS A 454 -11.44 30.50 2.21
CA LYS A 454 -11.80 30.29 3.62
C LYS A 454 -12.39 28.89 3.80
N LEU A 455 -12.23 28.30 4.99
CA LEU A 455 -12.93 27.09 5.41
C LEU A 455 -14.43 27.16 5.05
N ASN A 456 -15.03 26.04 4.65
CA ASN A 456 -16.44 25.95 4.24
C ASN A 456 -16.84 26.82 3.01
N SER A 457 -15.90 27.48 2.34
CA SER A 457 -16.20 28.14 1.08
C SER A 457 -16.59 27.09 0.05
N LEU A 458 -17.83 27.15 -0.44
CA LEU A 458 -18.26 26.29 -1.54
C LEU A 458 -17.48 26.67 -2.80
N ILE A 459 -16.63 25.77 -3.30
CA ILE A 459 -15.83 25.90 -4.51
C ILE A 459 -16.42 24.96 -5.57
N THR A 460 -16.67 25.50 -6.76
CA THR A 460 -17.21 24.74 -7.89
C THR A 460 -16.10 24.46 -8.89
N PHE A 461 -15.81 23.18 -9.10
CA PHE A 461 -14.87 22.67 -10.08
C PHE A 461 -15.58 22.26 -11.37
N ASN A 462 -14.98 22.59 -12.51
CA ASN A 462 -15.51 22.24 -13.83
C ASN A 462 -14.42 21.60 -14.70
N GLY A 463 -14.76 20.44 -15.27
CA GLY A 463 -13.95 19.71 -16.23
C GLY A 463 -14.51 19.81 -17.64
N SER A 464 -13.64 19.81 -18.64
CA SER A 464 -14.05 19.59 -20.03
C SER A 464 -13.05 18.68 -20.71
N VAL A 465 -13.55 17.87 -21.64
CA VAL A 465 -12.75 16.84 -22.32
C VAL A 465 -12.94 16.90 -23.83
N SER A 466 -11.92 16.45 -24.55
CA SER A 466 -11.92 16.17 -25.98
C SER A 466 -11.65 14.69 -26.22
N GLY A 467 -12.12 14.13 -27.33
CA GLY A 467 -11.84 12.75 -27.73
C GLY A 467 -12.74 11.68 -27.07
N ALA A 468 -13.58 12.05 -26.09
CA ALA A 468 -14.57 11.14 -25.52
C ALA A 468 -15.87 11.15 -26.33
N LYS A 469 -16.44 9.97 -26.59
CA LYS A 469 -17.79 9.79 -27.13
C LYS A 469 -18.86 9.93 -26.03
N LYS A 470 -18.57 9.43 -24.83
CA LYS A 470 -19.44 9.48 -23.64
C LYS A 470 -18.59 9.67 -22.39
N PRO A 471 -18.23 10.91 -22.03
CA PRO A 471 -17.32 11.15 -20.93
C PRO A 471 -17.94 10.91 -19.56
N LEU A 472 -17.12 10.36 -18.65
CA LEU A 472 -17.35 10.24 -17.22
C LEU A 472 -16.26 10.99 -16.47
N TYR A 473 -16.63 11.65 -15.39
CA TYR A 473 -15.80 12.52 -14.57
C TYR A 473 -15.84 12.07 -13.11
N ARG A 474 -14.68 12.00 -12.48
CA ARG A 474 -14.48 11.65 -11.08
C ARG A 474 -13.60 12.69 -10.42
N TYR A 475 -14.00 13.15 -9.23
CA TYR A 475 -13.27 14.16 -8.46
C TYR A 475 -12.77 13.55 -7.16
N SER A 476 -11.52 13.84 -6.80
CA SER A 476 -10.91 13.39 -5.55
C SER A 476 -10.11 14.52 -4.90
N VAL A 477 -9.87 14.43 -3.59
CA VAL A 477 -9.07 15.37 -2.81
C VAL A 477 -7.97 14.66 -2.03
N HIS A 478 -6.80 15.29 -1.93
CA HIS A 478 -5.68 14.87 -1.08
C HIS A 478 -5.32 16.00 -0.12
N ASN A 479 -5.17 15.69 1.16
CA ASN A 479 -4.88 16.65 2.24
C ASN A 479 -3.49 16.44 2.87
N GLY A 480 -2.61 15.64 2.25
CA GLY A 480 -1.29 15.28 2.80
C GLY A 480 -1.17 13.82 3.26
N SER A 481 -2.28 13.10 3.46
CA SER A 481 -2.28 11.67 3.79
C SER A 481 -2.70 10.82 2.59
N ASP A 482 -4.01 10.63 2.38
CA ASP A 482 -4.57 9.77 1.35
C ASP A 482 -5.53 10.53 0.43
N TRP A 483 -5.77 9.95 -0.76
CA TRP A 483 -6.78 10.45 -1.69
C TRP A 483 -8.18 9.99 -1.26
N GLN A 484 -9.08 10.94 -1.09
CA GLN A 484 -10.50 10.69 -0.82
C GLN A 484 -11.33 11.03 -2.05
N VAL A 485 -12.25 10.15 -2.41
CA VAL A 485 -13.15 10.37 -3.54
C VAL A 485 -14.28 11.28 -3.11
N LEU A 486 -14.48 12.35 -3.86
CA LEU A 486 -15.51 13.36 -3.60
C LEU A 486 -16.73 13.16 -4.51
N GLN A 487 -16.51 12.75 -5.75
CA GLN A 487 -17.54 12.34 -6.69
C GLN A 487 -17.01 11.13 -7.47
N GLU A 488 -17.73 10.01 -7.40
CA GLU A 488 -17.48 8.85 -8.25
C GLU A 488 -17.80 9.13 -9.72
N TYR A 489 -17.33 8.28 -10.64
CA TYR A 489 -17.53 8.47 -12.07
C TYR A 489 -18.99 8.72 -12.44
N SER A 490 -19.25 9.91 -12.99
CA SER A 490 -20.58 10.30 -13.48
C SER A 490 -20.47 11.12 -14.76
N SER A 491 -21.57 11.28 -15.48
CA SER A 491 -21.62 12.17 -16.64
C SER A 491 -21.57 13.66 -16.27
N ASN A 492 -21.60 14.01 -14.98
CA ASN A 492 -21.59 15.39 -14.52
C ASN A 492 -20.14 15.95 -14.49
N PRO A 493 -19.81 16.92 -15.36
CA PRO A 493 -18.48 17.52 -15.40
C PRO A 493 -18.20 18.47 -14.24
N THR A 494 -19.21 18.79 -13.42
CA THR A 494 -19.13 19.81 -12.38
C THR A 494 -19.21 19.19 -10.99
N PHE A 495 -18.28 19.55 -10.11
CA PHE A 495 -18.28 19.13 -8.71
C PHE A 495 -18.21 20.33 -7.77
N LYS A 496 -18.98 20.30 -6.67
CA LYS A 496 -18.99 21.35 -5.65
C LYS A 496 -18.40 20.80 -4.35
N TRP A 497 -17.42 21.51 -3.81
CA TRP A 497 -16.68 21.11 -2.64
C TRP A 497 -16.69 22.21 -1.58
N ALA A 498 -16.96 21.86 -0.34
CA ALA A 498 -16.73 22.72 0.82
C ALA A 498 -15.65 22.06 1.70
N PRO A 499 -14.48 22.67 1.87
CA PRO A 499 -13.42 22.08 2.69
C PRO A 499 -13.76 22.16 4.17
N SER A 500 -13.66 21.03 4.87
CA SER A 500 -13.91 20.90 6.32
C SER A 500 -12.68 21.11 7.20
N GLY A 501 -11.48 21.19 6.61
CA GLY A 501 -10.22 21.46 7.33
C GLY A 501 -9.39 22.57 6.71
N LYS A 502 -8.47 23.11 7.49
CA LYS A 502 -7.42 24.04 7.01
C LYS A 502 -6.28 23.24 6.39
N GLY A 503 -5.56 23.85 5.47
CA GLY A 503 -4.34 23.27 4.91
C GLY A 503 -4.26 23.37 3.40
N ILE A 504 -3.33 22.62 2.83
CA ILE A 504 -3.10 22.56 1.38
C ILE A 504 -3.75 21.29 0.86
N TYR A 505 -4.68 21.47 -0.07
CA TYR A 505 -5.42 20.39 -0.71
C TYR A 505 -5.04 20.29 -2.18
N LYS A 506 -4.86 19.07 -2.69
CA LYS A 506 -4.85 18.82 -4.13
C LYS A 506 -6.19 18.25 -4.55
N ILE A 507 -6.82 18.86 -5.54
CA ILE A 507 -8.05 18.40 -6.16
C ILE A 507 -7.67 17.75 -7.49
N ARG A 508 -8.10 16.52 -7.69
CA ARG A 508 -7.86 15.72 -8.89
C ARG A 508 -9.16 15.55 -9.67
N LEU A 509 -9.08 15.79 -10.97
CA LEU A 509 -10.09 15.43 -11.96
C LEU A 509 -9.56 14.25 -12.77
N GLU A 510 -10.25 13.11 -12.67
CA GLU A 510 -10.04 11.93 -13.49
C GLU A 510 -11.18 11.86 -14.53
N VAL A 511 -10.85 11.60 -15.80
CA VAL A 511 -11.86 11.47 -16.86
C VAL A 511 -11.66 10.19 -17.65
N LYS A 512 -12.76 9.60 -18.12
CA LYS A 512 -12.72 8.48 -19.08
C LYS A 512 -13.94 8.44 -19.97
N ASP A 513 -13.86 7.75 -21.09
CA ASP A 513 -15.06 7.36 -21.83
C ASP A 513 -15.79 6.21 -21.10
N THR A 514 -17.13 6.15 -21.17
CA THR A 514 -17.91 5.00 -20.66
C THR A 514 -17.45 3.64 -21.21
N GLY A 515 -16.92 3.61 -22.44
CA GLY A 515 -16.37 2.41 -23.06
C GLY A 515 -14.93 2.11 -22.65
N SER A 516 -14.28 2.99 -21.89
CA SER A 516 -12.92 2.76 -21.39
C SER A 516 -12.93 1.86 -20.16
N THR A 517 -12.13 0.80 -20.24
CA THR A 517 -11.84 -0.09 -19.10
C THR A 517 -10.67 0.41 -18.26
N LYS A 518 -10.10 1.61 -18.55
CA LYS A 518 -9.07 2.23 -17.71
C LYS A 518 -9.67 2.74 -16.41
N GLN A 519 -8.83 2.84 -15.37
CA GLN A 519 -9.20 3.58 -14.18
C GLN A 519 -9.56 5.02 -14.54
N TYR A 520 -8.77 5.66 -15.41
CA TYR A 520 -9.04 6.93 -16.10
C TYR A 520 -8.32 6.95 -17.46
N ASP A 521 -8.85 7.69 -18.44
CA ASP A 521 -8.17 7.94 -19.71
C ASP A 521 -7.23 9.16 -19.66
N ASP A 522 -7.54 10.15 -18.83
CA ASP A 522 -6.70 11.31 -18.57
C ASP A 522 -6.95 11.87 -17.16
N VAL A 523 -5.98 12.58 -16.59
CA VAL A 523 -6.05 13.11 -15.23
C VAL A 523 -5.39 14.49 -15.14
N LYS A 524 -5.98 15.41 -14.37
CA LYS A 524 -5.39 16.70 -14.02
C LYS A 524 -5.58 16.99 -12.54
N GLU A 525 -4.67 17.77 -11.98
CA GLU A 525 -4.69 18.18 -10.58
C GLU A 525 -4.59 19.71 -10.46
N MET A 526 -5.18 20.27 -9.41
CA MET A 526 -4.99 21.66 -9.00
C MET A 526 -4.89 21.77 -7.48
N THR A 527 -4.18 22.79 -7.00
CA THR A 527 -3.95 23.00 -5.56
C THR A 527 -4.82 24.12 -5.01
N PHE A 528 -5.44 23.89 -3.86
CA PHE A 528 -6.17 24.88 -3.08
C PHE A 528 -5.59 25.01 -1.67
N VAL A 529 -5.38 26.25 -1.24
CA VAL A 529 -4.97 26.56 0.14
C VAL A 529 -6.21 27.02 0.89
N ILE A 530 -6.59 26.30 1.94
CA ILE A 530 -7.74 26.60 2.79
C ILE A 530 -7.25 27.19 4.11
N LYS A 531 -7.69 28.42 4.38
CA LYS A 531 -7.40 29.17 5.61
C LYS A 531 -8.59 29.13 6.57
N GLY A 532 -8.39 29.56 7.81
CA GLY A 532 -9.48 29.74 8.76
C GLY A 532 -10.58 30.67 8.25
N LEU A 533 -11.75 30.59 8.88
CA LEU A 533 -12.92 31.41 8.51
C LEU A 533 -12.61 32.91 8.67
N TYR A 534 -11.91 33.23 9.74
CA TYR A 534 -11.45 34.55 10.10
C TYR A 534 -10.09 34.46 10.78
N THR A 535 -9.40 35.58 10.78
CA THR A 535 -8.11 35.80 11.41
C THR A 535 -8.30 36.78 12.57
N VAL A 536 -7.85 36.42 13.76
CA VAL A 536 -7.98 37.24 14.97
C VAL A 536 -6.61 37.45 15.60
N THR A 537 -6.20 38.68 15.77
CA THR A 537 -5.05 39.00 16.61
C THR A 537 -5.50 39.12 18.06
N ILE A 538 -4.90 38.33 18.95
CA ILE A 538 -5.10 38.46 20.39
C ILE A 538 -3.84 39.08 21.00
N ASP A 539 -4.03 40.15 21.75
CA ASP A 539 -2.98 40.90 22.40
C ASP A 539 -3.11 40.79 23.92
N PRO A 540 -2.29 39.95 24.58
CA PRO A 540 -2.21 40.00 26.03
C PRO A 540 -1.50 41.29 26.45
N GLY A 541 -2.23 42.20 27.08
CA GLY A 541 -1.72 43.50 27.52
C GLY A 541 -0.44 43.37 28.35
N HIS A 542 0.46 44.36 28.21
CA HIS A 542 1.75 44.41 28.91
C HIS A 542 2.65 43.20 28.60
N GLY A 543 3.73 42.96 29.35
CA GLY A 543 4.66 41.84 29.16
C GLY A 543 6.14 42.23 29.35
N GLY A 544 6.97 41.28 29.79
CA GLY A 544 8.38 41.51 30.03
C GLY A 544 8.63 42.62 31.06
N SER A 545 9.33 43.67 30.65
CA SER A 545 9.62 44.85 31.49
C SER A 545 8.41 45.74 31.75
N GLU A 546 7.34 45.64 30.95
CA GLU A 546 6.09 46.36 31.16
C GLU A 546 5.18 45.50 32.03
N ILE A 547 5.04 45.85 33.31
CA ILE A 547 4.33 45.03 34.30
C ILE A 547 2.81 45.28 34.34
N GLY A 548 2.35 46.37 33.74
CA GLY A 548 0.96 46.85 33.86
C GLY A 548 0.65 47.39 35.25
N ALA A 549 -0.63 47.38 35.63
CA ALA A 549 -1.06 47.79 36.96
C ALA A 549 -0.63 46.80 38.06
N LEU A 550 -0.50 47.31 39.29
CA LEU A 550 -0.27 46.49 40.49
C LEU A 550 -1.60 46.13 41.17
N SER A 551 -1.73 44.87 41.58
CA SER A 551 -2.83 44.42 42.46
C SER A 551 -2.66 44.89 43.90
N LEU A 552 -3.70 44.72 44.73
CA LEU A 552 -3.60 44.93 46.19
C LEU A 552 -2.47 44.12 46.86
N ASN A 553 -2.11 42.98 46.27
CA ASN A 553 -1.04 42.11 46.76
C ASN A 553 0.30 42.32 46.02
N LYS A 554 0.39 43.36 45.18
CA LYS A 554 1.55 43.67 44.31
C LYS A 554 1.86 42.61 43.26
N ASP A 555 0.85 41.84 42.84
CA ASP A 555 0.96 41.00 41.65
C ASP A 555 0.89 41.89 40.39
N TYR A 556 1.50 41.43 39.28
CA TYR A 556 1.55 42.18 38.03
C TYR A 556 0.36 41.86 37.12
N GLU A 557 -0.23 42.88 36.50
CA GLU A 557 -1.36 42.72 35.57
C GLU A 557 -1.06 41.77 34.41
N LYS A 558 0.16 41.82 33.86
CA LYS A 558 0.61 40.96 32.76
C LYS A 558 0.42 39.46 33.04
N ASP A 559 0.48 39.05 34.30
CA ASP A 559 0.37 37.66 34.76
C ASP A 559 -1.09 37.19 34.82
N PHE A 560 -2.06 38.11 34.82
CA PHE A 560 -3.49 37.81 34.62
C PHE A 560 -3.87 37.86 33.15
N ASN A 561 -3.29 38.79 32.37
CA ASN A 561 -3.62 38.99 30.96
C ASN A 561 -3.22 37.79 30.09
N LEU A 562 -2.01 37.25 30.28
CA LEU A 562 -1.47 36.18 29.42
C LEU A 562 -2.27 34.86 29.51
N PRO A 563 -2.57 34.31 30.70
CA PRO A 563 -3.33 33.06 30.80
C PRO A 563 -4.75 33.16 30.20
N ILE A 564 -5.44 34.29 30.40
CA ILE A 564 -6.77 34.52 29.82
C ILE A 564 -6.67 34.53 28.29
N ALA A 565 -5.68 35.25 27.74
CA ALA A 565 -5.49 35.38 26.30
C ALA A 565 -5.12 34.05 25.62
N LEU A 566 -4.28 33.22 26.24
CA LEU A 566 -3.94 31.88 25.75
C LEU A 566 -5.19 30.97 25.70
N THR A 567 -6.03 31.00 26.73
CA THR A 567 -7.28 30.23 26.72
C THR A 567 -8.26 30.75 25.65
N VAL A 568 -8.32 32.07 25.41
CA VAL A 568 -9.12 32.65 24.31
C VAL A 568 -8.63 32.13 22.96
N ARG A 569 -7.30 32.11 22.73
CA ARG A 569 -6.69 31.53 21.52
C ARG A 569 -7.17 30.10 21.31
N ASP A 570 -6.98 29.24 22.30
CA ASP A 570 -7.27 27.80 22.17
C ASP A 570 -8.76 27.56 21.83
N ILE A 571 -9.67 28.33 22.44
CA ILE A 571 -11.10 28.24 22.14
C ILE A 571 -11.38 28.69 20.71
N LEU A 572 -10.83 29.83 20.27
CA LEU A 572 -11.06 30.35 18.91
C LEU A 572 -10.45 29.43 17.84
N GLU A 573 -9.25 28.90 18.07
CA GLU A 573 -8.59 27.96 17.16
C GLU A 573 -9.37 26.66 17.02
N SER A 574 -9.90 26.11 18.12
CA SER A 574 -10.81 24.95 18.11
C SER A 574 -12.10 25.20 17.32
N ARG A 575 -12.39 26.47 17.02
CA ARG A 575 -13.57 26.93 16.26
C ARG A 575 -13.21 27.46 14.88
N GLY A 576 -12.08 27.04 14.33
CA GLY A 576 -11.69 27.30 12.94
C GLY A 576 -11.22 28.73 12.66
N ILE A 577 -10.98 29.53 13.70
CA ILE A 577 -10.38 30.86 13.60
C ILE A 577 -8.85 30.69 13.54
N ASP A 578 -8.17 31.48 12.72
CA ASP A 578 -6.70 31.59 12.75
C ASP A 578 -6.33 32.68 13.77
N VAL A 579 -5.67 32.30 14.86
CA VAL A 579 -5.31 33.24 15.93
C VAL A 579 -3.83 33.59 15.87
N TYR A 580 -3.54 34.88 15.97
CA TYR A 580 -2.17 35.39 16.03
C TYR A 580 -1.96 36.14 17.34
N MET A 581 -1.02 35.67 18.16
CA MET A 581 -0.71 36.27 19.45
C MET A 581 0.37 37.35 19.27
N THR A 582 0.19 38.56 19.82
CA THR A 582 1.30 39.54 19.87
C THR A 582 2.42 39.06 20.78
N ARG A 583 2.08 38.27 21.80
CA ARG A 583 2.98 37.45 22.62
C ARG A 583 2.26 36.23 23.17
N ASP A 584 2.96 35.11 23.30
CA ASP A 584 2.48 33.86 23.92
C ASP A 584 3.29 33.48 25.17
N SER A 585 4.22 34.35 25.56
CA SER A 585 5.12 34.23 26.71
C SER A 585 5.32 35.60 27.39
N ASP A 586 6.05 35.64 28.50
CA ASP A 586 6.33 36.89 29.23
C ASP A 586 7.46 37.69 28.56
N VAL A 587 7.14 38.30 27.41
CA VAL A 587 8.05 39.15 26.64
C VAL A 587 7.45 40.55 26.45
N TYR A 588 8.33 41.56 26.42
CA TYR A 588 7.92 42.93 26.14
C TYR A 588 7.67 43.11 24.65
N VAL A 589 6.50 43.68 24.31
CA VAL A 589 6.13 44.07 22.95
C VAL A 589 5.59 45.49 23.00
N SER A 590 6.21 46.41 22.27
CA SER A 590 5.82 47.82 22.25
C SER A 590 4.42 48.00 21.66
N LEU A 591 3.72 49.08 22.03
CA LEU A 591 2.41 49.41 21.44
C LEU A 591 2.47 49.54 19.91
N GLU A 592 3.58 50.07 19.38
CA GLU A 592 3.80 50.20 17.93
C GLU A 592 3.97 48.83 17.26
N ASP A 593 4.72 47.91 17.87
CA ASP A 593 4.94 46.58 17.31
C ASP A 593 3.68 45.71 17.35
N ARG A 594 2.86 45.82 18.40
CA ARG A 594 1.54 45.16 18.48
C ARG A 594 0.66 45.56 17.29
N VAL A 595 0.62 46.87 17.00
CA VAL A 595 -0.13 47.43 15.87
C VAL A 595 0.44 46.99 14.53
N LYS A 596 1.76 47.11 14.34
CA LYS A 596 2.46 46.68 13.12
C LYS A 596 2.23 45.20 12.84
N PHE A 597 2.31 44.36 13.87
CA PHE A 597 2.08 42.93 13.79
C PHE A 597 0.68 42.63 13.22
N ALA A 598 -0.38 43.20 13.81
CA ALA A 598 -1.75 43.01 13.34
C ALA A 598 -1.97 43.57 11.92
N ASN A 599 -1.46 44.78 11.65
CA ASN A 599 -1.63 45.45 10.36
C ASN A 599 -0.92 44.72 9.21
N ASN A 600 0.27 44.15 9.45
CA ASN A 600 1.01 43.38 8.47
C ASN A 600 0.29 42.07 8.13
N LEU A 601 -0.30 41.42 9.14
CA LEU A 601 -1.10 40.21 8.96
C LEU A 601 -2.47 40.48 8.32
N LYS A 602 -2.94 41.73 8.37
CA LYS A 602 -4.27 42.16 7.88
C LYS A 602 -5.38 41.32 8.49
N THR A 603 -5.34 41.12 9.80
CA THR A 603 -6.34 40.30 10.50
C THR A 603 -7.74 40.90 10.43
N ASP A 604 -8.78 40.08 10.57
CA ASP A 604 -10.17 40.54 10.56
C ASP A 604 -10.51 41.32 11.85
N ILE A 605 -9.93 40.92 12.99
CA ILE A 605 -10.17 41.52 14.31
C ILE A 605 -8.87 41.61 15.11
N PHE A 606 -8.74 42.66 15.93
CA PHE A 606 -7.75 42.79 17.00
C PHE A 606 -8.43 42.88 18.38
N VAL A 607 -7.99 42.07 19.35
CA VAL A 607 -8.53 42.08 20.72
C VAL A 607 -7.40 42.17 21.72
N SER A 608 -7.35 43.27 22.49
CA SER A 608 -6.41 43.45 23.58
C SER A 608 -7.05 43.12 24.92
N ILE A 609 -6.39 42.33 25.76
CA ILE A 609 -6.91 41.82 27.04
C ILE A 609 -6.10 42.40 28.19
N HIS A 610 -6.77 43.14 29.07
CA HIS A 610 -6.23 43.89 30.21
C HIS A 610 -7.04 43.63 31.50
N ASN A 611 -6.49 44.09 32.62
CA ASN A 611 -7.19 44.23 33.89
C ASN A 611 -6.96 45.62 34.48
N ASN A 612 -8.02 46.22 34.99
CA ASN A 612 -8.03 47.63 35.37
C ASN A 612 -7.47 47.83 36.79
N SER A 613 -7.20 49.09 37.12
CA SER A 613 -6.85 49.54 38.47
C SER A 613 -7.39 50.93 38.72
N TYR A 614 -7.81 51.18 39.95
CA TYR A 614 -8.33 52.49 40.36
C TYR A 614 -7.92 52.80 41.80
N THR A 615 -7.82 54.09 42.12
CA THR A 615 -7.39 54.58 43.45
C THR A 615 -8.33 54.17 44.59
N SER A 616 -9.62 53.97 44.30
CA SER A 616 -10.61 53.44 45.25
C SER A 616 -10.85 51.95 45.05
N GLU A 617 -10.67 51.16 46.10
CA GLU A 617 -10.91 49.70 46.11
C GLU A 617 -12.39 49.33 45.92
N SER A 618 -13.32 50.29 46.09
CA SER A 618 -14.76 50.06 45.91
C SER A 618 -15.18 49.90 44.44
N VAL A 619 -14.37 50.41 43.50
CA VAL A 619 -14.66 50.34 42.07
C VAL A 619 -14.47 48.91 41.59
N ASN A 620 -15.47 48.40 40.89
CA ASN A 620 -15.48 47.03 40.36
C ASN A 620 -16.28 46.93 39.06
N GLY A 621 -16.07 45.85 38.31
CA GLY A 621 -16.81 45.48 37.11
C GLY A 621 -15.94 45.37 35.87
N ILE A 622 -16.58 44.90 34.79
CA ILE A 622 -15.96 44.67 33.48
C ILE A 622 -16.35 45.78 32.52
N GLU A 623 -15.40 46.27 31.73
CA GLU A 623 -15.64 47.19 30.61
C GLU A 623 -14.88 46.79 29.34
N THR A 624 -15.45 47.15 28.20
CA THR A 624 -14.83 46.90 26.88
C THR A 624 -14.78 48.19 26.09
N PHE A 625 -13.64 48.49 25.50
CA PHE A 625 -13.39 49.72 24.76
C PHE A 625 -13.26 49.48 23.26
N TYR A 626 -13.65 50.48 22.47
CA TYR A 626 -13.49 50.54 21.02
C TYR A 626 -13.07 51.95 20.58
N PHE A 627 -12.43 52.07 19.41
CA PHE A 627 -12.00 53.37 18.89
C PHE A 627 -13.18 54.30 18.59
N ASN A 628 -13.05 55.59 18.97
CA ASN A 628 -14.09 56.57 18.71
C ASN A 628 -14.33 56.74 17.19
N GLY A 629 -15.58 56.54 16.75
CA GLY A 629 -15.96 56.53 15.34
C GLY A 629 -15.98 55.14 14.68
N SER A 630 -15.56 54.07 15.37
CA SER A 630 -15.65 52.70 14.84
C SER A 630 -16.98 52.03 15.17
N THR A 631 -17.93 52.07 14.23
CA THR A 631 -19.23 51.36 14.37
C THR A 631 -19.04 49.85 14.53
N LYS A 632 -18.10 49.25 13.78
CA LYS A 632 -17.79 47.82 13.88
C LYS A 632 -17.11 47.46 15.21
N GLY A 633 -16.20 48.33 15.69
CA GLY A 633 -15.58 48.18 17.01
C GLY A 633 -16.61 48.23 18.14
N LYS A 634 -17.57 49.17 18.04
CA LYS A 634 -18.69 49.27 18.98
C LYS A 634 -19.54 48.00 19.03
N GLU A 635 -19.87 47.43 17.88
CA GLU A 635 -20.66 46.21 17.80
C GLU A 635 -19.93 45.01 18.42
N LEU A 636 -18.66 44.80 18.06
CA LEU A 636 -17.83 43.74 18.63
C LEU A 636 -17.70 43.92 20.16
N ALA A 637 -17.40 45.14 20.62
CA ALA A 637 -17.28 45.45 22.03
C ALA A 637 -18.58 45.15 22.79
N GLN A 638 -19.75 45.47 22.22
CA GLN A 638 -21.05 45.20 22.83
C GLN A 638 -21.32 43.70 22.96
N LYS A 639 -21.03 42.92 21.91
CA LYS A 639 -21.22 41.46 21.93
C LYS A 639 -20.31 40.77 22.96
N VAL A 640 -19.04 41.17 23.01
CA VAL A 640 -18.07 40.68 24.00
C VAL A 640 -18.46 41.10 25.42
N GLN A 641 -18.82 42.37 25.64
CA GLN A 641 -19.29 42.87 26.93
C GLN A 641 -20.53 42.10 27.41
N ASN A 642 -21.54 41.92 26.56
CA ASN A 642 -22.76 41.19 26.91
C ASN A 642 -22.47 39.74 27.30
N SER A 643 -21.59 39.07 26.55
CA SER A 643 -21.16 37.70 26.84
C SER A 643 -20.44 37.61 28.19
N LEU A 644 -19.51 38.54 28.46
CA LEU A 644 -18.77 38.63 29.72
C LEU A 644 -19.71 38.78 30.92
N ILE A 645 -20.65 39.71 30.86
CA ILE A 645 -21.60 39.95 31.96
C ILE A 645 -22.55 38.77 32.14
N ALA A 646 -23.05 38.20 31.04
CA ALA A 646 -23.95 37.04 31.11
C ALA A 646 -23.29 35.85 31.82
N LYS A 647 -21.99 35.62 31.59
CA LYS A 647 -21.26 34.47 32.11
C LYS A 647 -20.67 34.70 33.51
N THR A 648 -20.07 35.87 33.75
CA THR A 648 -19.36 36.18 35.01
C THR A 648 -20.28 36.71 36.10
N LYS A 649 -21.42 37.29 35.73
CA LYS A 649 -22.30 38.07 36.62
C LYS A 649 -21.58 39.25 37.30
N ALA A 650 -20.47 39.72 36.75
CA ALA A 650 -19.77 40.89 37.23
C ALA A 650 -20.59 42.17 37.02
N ASN A 651 -20.22 43.25 37.72
CA ASN A 651 -20.83 44.56 37.51
C ASN A 651 -20.57 45.03 36.07
N ASN A 652 -21.63 45.47 35.37
CA ASN A 652 -21.55 45.87 33.98
C ASN A 652 -21.19 47.35 33.85
N ARG A 653 -19.96 47.66 33.45
CA ARG A 653 -19.52 49.03 33.21
C ARG A 653 -19.72 49.47 31.75
N GLY A 654 -20.12 48.56 30.87
CA GLY A 654 -20.55 48.85 29.48
C GLY A 654 -19.43 48.83 28.44
N ALA A 655 -19.85 48.95 27.17
CA ALA A 655 -18.96 49.13 26.03
C ALA A 655 -18.78 50.63 25.72
N LYS A 656 -17.54 51.14 25.69
CA LYS A 656 -17.24 52.58 25.65
C LYS A 656 -16.27 52.96 24.54
N ALA A 657 -16.45 54.16 23.97
CA ALA A 657 -15.48 54.72 23.04
C ALA A 657 -14.24 55.23 23.80
N ASN A 658 -13.04 54.88 23.32
CA ASN A 658 -11.76 55.40 23.82
C ASN A 658 -10.69 55.29 22.73
N ASP A 659 -9.74 56.22 22.72
CA ASP A 659 -8.72 56.35 21.67
C ASP A 659 -7.38 55.74 22.08
N TYR A 660 -7.40 54.62 22.81
CA TYR A 660 -6.20 53.88 23.16
C TYR A 660 -5.36 53.59 21.90
N TYR A 661 -4.04 53.66 22.06
CA TYR A 661 -3.10 53.61 20.92
C TYR A 661 -3.34 52.40 20.01
N VAL A 662 -3.51 51.21 20.57
CA VAL A 662 -3.75 49.97 19.81
C VAL A 662 -5.10 49.95 19.10
N LEU A 663 -6.12 50.64 19.63
CA LEU A 663 -7.44 50.73 19.00
C LEU A 663 -7.45 51.74 17.85
N LYS A 664 -6.73 52.86 18.02
CA LYS A 664 -6.68 53.94 17.04
C LYS A 664 -5.80 53.63 15.82
N ASN A 665 -4.71 52.89 16.01
CA ASN A 665 -3.68 52.70 14.98
C ASN A 665 -3.73 51.34 14.28
N THR A 666 -4.64 50.44 14.69
CA THR A 666 -4.93 49.21 13.95
C THR A 666 -5.90 49.48 12.80
N ASN A 667 -5.73 48.76 11.69
CA ASN A 667 -6.51 48.95 10.46
C ASN A 667 -7.77 48.06 10.38
N MET A 668 -7.93 47.14 11.32
CA MET A 668 -9.07 46.21 11.41
C MET A 668 -9.99 46.55 12.57
N THR A 669 -11.10 45.82 12.73
CA THR A 669 -12.00 46.02 13.87
C THR A 669 -11.26 45.69 15.18
N ALA A 670 -11.15 46.65 16.09
CA ALA A 670 -10.36 46.50 17.31
C ALA A 670 -11.17 46.77 18.59
N ILE A 671 -10.92 45.97 19.62
CA ILE A 671 -11.43 46.18 20.98
C ILE A 671 -10.35 45.97 22.05
N LEU A 672 -10.54 46.58 23.21
CA LEU A 672 -9.71 46.37 24.40
C LEU A 672 -10.62 46.03 25.58
N ILE A 673 -10.32 44.98 26.32
CA ILE A 673 -11.18 44.45 27.38
C ILE A 673 -10.48 44.65 28.72
N GLU A 674 -11.19 45.23 29.68
CA GLU A 674 -10.80 45.28 31.08
C GLU A 674 -11.59 44.23 31.87
N CYS A 675 -10.93 43.15 32.27
CA CYS A 675 -11.59 41.95 32.81
C CYS A 675 -12.02 42.07 34.29
N GLY A 676 -11.69 43.18 34.95
CA GLY A 676 -11.99 43.48 36.35
C GLY A 676 -10.94 44.42 36.96
N PHE A 677 -11.13 44.86 38.21
CA PHE A 677 -10.20 45.76 38.90
C PHE A 677 -9.27 45.00 39.85
N LEU A 678 -7.96 45.06 39.62
CA LEU A 678 -6.93 44.46 40.48
C LEU A 678 -6.83 45.11 41.87
N THR A 679 -7.37 46.32 42.02
CA THR A 679 -7.47 47.03 43.30
C THR A 679 -8.75 46.73 44.07
N ASN A 680 -9.69 45.96 43.50
CA ASN A 680 -10.88 45.50 44.22
C ASN A 680 -10.63 44.13 44.84
N LYS A 681 -10.73 44.02 46.17
CA LYS A 681 -10.44 42.77 46.89
C LYS A 681 -11.27 41.57 46.43
N ALA A 682 -12.54 41.77 46.10
CA ALA A 682 -13.43 40.69 45.68
C ALA A 682 -13.14 40.23 44.25
N GLU A 683 -12.86 41.15 43.33
CA GLU A 683 -12.47 40.81 41.96
C GLU A 683 -11.07 40.18 41.90
N LEU A 684 -10.09 40.73 42.62
CA LEU A 684 -8.74 40.17 42.69
C LEU A 684 -8.75 38.71 43.18
N SER A 685 -9.56 38.42 44.21
CA SER A 685 -9.69 37.05 44.73
C SER A 685 -10.23 36.07 43.67
N LYS A 686 -11.15 36.53 42.80
CA LYS A 686 -11.66 35.73 41.69
C LYS A 686 -10.64 35.61 40.55
N LEU A 687 -10.01 36.71 40.15
CA LEU A 687 -9.03 36.79 39.06
C LEU A 687 -7.81 35.89 39.29
N LYS A 688 -7.47 35.60 40.55
CA LYS A 688 -6.42 34.62 40.91
C LYS A 688 -6.82 33.16 40.66
N THR A 689 -8.10 32.87 40.47
CA THR A 689 -8.57 31.50 40.25
C THR A 689 -8.60 31.16 38.76
N LYS A 690 -8.04 30.00 38.40
CA LYS A 690 -8.09 29.48 37.04
C LYS A 690 -9.53 29.35 36.52
N ALA A 691 -10.47 28.94 37.38
CA ALA A 691 -11.88 28.80 37.02
C ALA A 691 -12.52 30.13 36.56
N TYR A 692 -12.20 31.24 37.20
CA TYR A 692 -12.72 32.54 36.79
C TYR A 692 -11.99 33.08 35.54
N GLN A 693 -10.68 32.87 35.45
CA GLN A 693 -9.92 33.19 34.23
C GLN A 693 -10.46 32.43 33.00
N ASP A 694 -10.77 31.14 33.15
CA ASP A 694 -11.41 30.34 32.11
C ASP A 694 -12.81 30.88 31.79
N THR A 695 -13.58 31.26 32.80
CA THR A 695 -14.92 31.86 32.62
C THR A 695 -14.86 33.15 31.78
N LEU A 696 -13.88 34.01 32.05
CA LEU A 696 -13.60 35.21 31.26
C LEU A 696 -13.21 34.85 29.83
N ALA A 697 -12.24 33.96 29.65
CA ALA A 697 -11.78 33.52 28.34
C ALA A 697 -12.90 32.92 27.48
N TYR A 698 -13.73 32.04 28.05
CA TYR A 698 -14.92 31.51 27.38
C TYR A 698 -15.88 32.61 26.93
N ALA A 699 -16.15 33.59 27.79
CA ALA A 699 -17.06 34.66 27.47
C ALA A 699 -16.51 35.60 26.38
N ILE A 700 -15.22 35.91 26.42
CA ILE A 700 -14.52 36.69 25.38
C ILE A 700 -14.61 35.97 24.04
N ALA A 701 -14.18 34.70 23.98
CA ALA A 701 -14.21 33.91 22.75
C ALA A 701 -15.63 33.80 22.19
N TYR A 702 -16.65 33.58 23.03
CA TYR A 702 -18.04 33.47 22.58
C TYR A 702 -18.60 34.80 22.05
N GLY A 703 -18.20 35.93 22.62
CA GLY A 703 -18.54 37.24 22.10
C GLY A 703 -17.90 37.53 20.73
N ILE A 704 -16.65 37.10 20.55
CA ILE A 704 -15.94 37.19 19.26
C ILE A 704 -16.63 36.30 18.21
N LEU A 705 -16.93 35.04 18.54
CA LEU A 705 -17.62 34.11 17.64
C LEU A 705 -19.02 34.63 17.25
N ASP A 706 -19.75 35.25 18.18
CA ASP A 706 -21.02 35.90 17.88
C ASP A 706 -20.90 37.01 16.85
N TYR A 707 -19.91 37.88 17.02
CA TYR A 707 -19.67 38.98 16.11
C TYR A 707 -19.28 38.49 14.71
N LEU A 708 -18.49 37.42 14.65
CA LEU A 708 -18.09 36.76 13.41
C LEU A 708 -19.18 35.89 12.78
N ASN A 709 -20.34 35.76 13.44
CA ASN A 709 -21.45 34.88 13.07
C ASN A 709 -20.99 33.41 12.88
N VAL A 710 -20.16 32.93 13.79
CA VAL A 710 -19.64 31.55 13.80
C VAL A 710 -20.39 30.74 14.85
N ASN A 711 -20.95 29.58 14.45
CA ASN A 711 -21.74 28.72 15.34
C ASN A 711 -20.92 28.30 16.58
N ARG A 712 -21.52 28.51 17.76
CA ARG A 712 -20.87 28.33 19.07
C ARG A 712 -21.05 26.93 19.66
N GLU A 713 -21.95 26.11 19.14
CA GLU A 713 -22.21 24.75 19.64
C GLU A 713 -21.62 23.65 18.77
N ASP A 714 -21.12 24.02 17.59
CA ASP A 714 -20.64 23.08 16.60
C ASP A 714 -19.11 22.91 16.69
N VAL A 715 -18.70 21.82 17.35
CA VAL A 715 -17.31 21.53 17.75
C VAL A 715 -16.55 20.74 16.68
N ASN A 716 -17.24 20.07 15.75
CA ASN A 716 -16.62 19.28 14.66
C ASN A 716 -17.10 19.66 13.23
N ARG A 717 -18.18 20.45 13.11
CA ARG A 717 -18.61 21.24 11.95
C ARG A 717 -18.96 20.50 10.68
N ASP A 718 -19.85 19.52 10.81
CA ASP A 718 -20.61 18.97 9.68
C ASP A 718 -22.04 19.55 9.54
N SER A 719 -22.43 20.51 10.39
CA SER A 719 -23.79 21.08 10.46
C SER A 719 -24.87 20.13 10.99
N VAL A 720 -24.47 19.01 11.59
CA VAL A 720 -25.30 18.02 12.28
C VAL A 720 -24.82 17.91 13.74
N ILE A 721 -25.69 17.53 14.68
CA ILE A 721 -25.26 17.23 16.06
C ILE A 721 -25.00 15.72 16.11
N ASP A 722 -23.75 15.30 16.29
CA ASP A 722 -23.38 13.88 16.33
C ASP A 722 -22.95 13.38 17.73
N ILE A 723 -22.68 12.09 17.84
CA ILE A 723 -22.27 11.43 19.10
C ILE A 723 -20.95 11.95 19.66
N LYS A 724 -20.06 12.51 18.82
CA LYS A 724 -18.78 13.09 19.24
C LYS A 724 -18.97 14.48 19.84
N ASP A 725 -19.95 15.24 19.37
CA ASP A 725 -20.36 16.50 20.00
C ASP A 725 -20.93 16.26 21.40
N LEU A 726 -21.73 15.21 21.56
CA LEU A 726 -22.27 14.75 22.85
C LEU A 726 -21.18 14.28 23.81
N ALA A 727 -20.17 13.55 23.33
CA ALA A 727 -19.03 13.11 24.12
C ALA A 727 -18.19 14.29 24.66
N ALA A 728 -18.03 15.35 23.85
CA ALA A 728 -17.33 16.58 24.26
C ALA A 728 -18.11 17.35 25.35
N VAL A 729 -19.44 17.37 25.28
CA VAL A 729 -20.32 17.96 26.30
C VAL A 729 -20.29 17.14 27.60
N SER A 730 -20.38 15.81 27.51
CA SER A 730 -20.34 14.91 28.68
C SER A 730 -19.02 15.02 29.44
N ALA A 731 -17.90 15.10 28.74
CA ALA A 731 -16.58 15.32 29.33
C ALA A 731 -16.44 16.68 30.01
N LYS A 732 -17.12 17.71 29.49
CA LYS A 732 -17.07 19.09 30.00
C LYS A 732 -17.87 19.31 31.28
N TYR A 733 -18.98 18.60 31.47
CA TYR A 733 -19.86 18.76 32.64
C TYR A 733 -19.73 17.66 33.69
N ASN A 734 -18.88 16.66 33.45
CA ASN A 734 -18.63 15.52 34.36
C ASN A 734 -19.92 14.85 34.85
N THR A 735 -20.87 14.63 33.94
CA THR A 735 -22.14 13.94 34.22
C THR A 735 -22.23 12.66 33.40
N LYS A 736 -22.99 11.67 33.89
CA LYS A 736 -23.35 10.46 33.11
C LYS A 736 -24.53 10.67 32.14
N ARG A 737 -25.04 11.90 31.99
CA ARG A 737 -26.14 12.20 31.07
C ARG A 737 -25.56 12.64 29.72
N GLY A 738 -25.82 11.83 28.68
CA GLY A 738 -25.37 12.08 27.31
C GLY A 738 -24.29 11.13 26.78
N ASP A 739 -24.08 9.96 27.41
CA ASP A 739 -23.24 8.91 26.81
C ASP A 739 -24.06 8.00 25.87
N SER A 740 -23.36 7.18 25.07
CA SER A 740 -23.94 6.31 24.04
C SER A 740 -24.92 5.24 24.56
N SER A 741 -25.09 5.09 25.87
CA SER A 741 -26.06 4.16 26.48
C SER A 741 -27.50 4.70 26.54
N TRP A 742 -27.71 5.97 26.16
CA TRP A 742 -29.02 6.63 26.13
C TRP A 742 -29.68 6.67 24.75
N VAL A 743 -28.99 6.24 23.71
CA VAL A 743 -29.52 6.16 22.34
C VAL A 743 -29.76 4.70 22.04
N ASP A 744 -31.01 4.33 21.72
CA ASP A 744 -31.29 2.96 21.29
C ASP A 744 -30.55 2.70 19.98
N SER A 745 -29.96 1.51 19.85
CA SER A 745 -29.23 1.09 18.65
C SER A 745 -30.09 1.09 17.39
N SER A 746 -31.42 1.10 17.53
CA SER A 746 -32.38 1.26 16.43
C SER A 746 -32.47 2.70 15.89
N ASP A 747 -32.06 3.69 16.67
CA ASP A 747 -32.26 5.12 16.38
C ASP A 747 -31.00 5.77 15.78
N VAL A 748 -29.95 4.95 15.58
CA VAL A 748 -28.67 5.30 14.98
C VAL A 748 -28.63 4.65 13.61
N ASN A 749 -28.57 5.45 12.55
CA ASN A 749 -28.44 4.90 11.20
C ASN A 749 -27.04 4.34 10.96
N ASN A 750 -26.85 3.64 9.84
CA ASN A 750 -25.59 2.94 9.50
C ASN A 750 -24.34 3.86 9.40
N ASP A 751 -24.50 5.18 9.49
CA ASP A 751 -23.44 6.18 9.48
C ASP A 751 -23.18 6.82 10.85
N ASN A 752 -23.75 6.26 11.94
CA ASN A 752 -23.68 6.78 13.32
C ASN A 752 -24.36 8.16 13.54
N ILE A 753 -25.38 8.50 12.76
CA ILE A 753 -26.17 9.73 12.87
C ILE A 753 -27.52 9.41 13.53
N VAL A 754 -27.95 10.23 14.51
CA VAL A 754 -29.25 10.12 15.19
C VAL A 754 -30.32 10.89 14.41
N ASP A 755 -31.43 10.25 14.06
CA ASP A 755 -32.50 10.88 13.28
C ASP A 755 -33.31 11.86 14.14
N VAL A 756 -33.40 13.13 13.70
CA VAL A 756 -33.97 14.24 14.48
C VAL A 756 -35.50 14.16 14.57
N TYR A 757 -36.14 13.28 13.80
CA TYR A 757 -37.60 13.11 13.81
C TYR A 757 -38.15 12.35 15.04
N ASP A 758 -37.30 11.76 15.89
CA ASP A 758 -37.75 10.98 17.06
C ASP A 758 -37.48 11.62 18.43
N LEU A 759 -37.23 12.93 18.47
CA LEU A 759 -37.14 13.71 19.72
C LEU A 759 -38.44 13.73 20.56
N SER A 760 -39.52 13.10 20.07
CA SER A 760 -40.79 12.94 20.81
C SER A 760 -40.69 12.00 22.03
N LEU A 761 -39.64 11.20 22.13
CA LEU A 761 -39.40 10.29 23.27
C LEU A 761 -38.62 10.93 24.43
N ILE A 762 -37.79 11.95 24.17
CA ILE A 762 -37.05 12.66 25.23
C ILE A 762 -38.00 13.50 26.10
N SER A 763 -39.14 13.96 25.56
CA SER A 763 -40.13 14.70 26.34
C SER A 763 -40.97 13.84 27.28
N LYS A 764 -40.93 12.51 27.18
CA LYS A 764 -41.68 11.60 28.08
C LYS A 764 -40.92 11.20 29.34
N GLN A 765 -39.60 11.37 29.39
CA GLN A 765 -38.79 11.12 30.59
C GLN A 765 -38.35 12.41 31.32
N MET A 766 -38.77 13.59 30.84
CA MET A 766 -38.64 14.86 31.56
C MET A 766 -39.86 15.15 32.45
N LYS A 767 -40.21 14.20 33.33
CA LYS A 767 -40.99 14.44 34.56
C LYS A 767 -40.17 14.03 35.76
#